data_AF-A0A954U753-F1
#
_entry.id   AF-A0A954U753-F1
#
_cell.length_a   1.000
_cell.length_b   1.000
_cell.length_c   1.000
_cell.angle_alpha   90.00
_cell.angle_beta   90.00
_cell.angle_gamma   90.00
#
_symmetry.space_group_name_H-M   'P 1'
#
loop_
_entity.id
_entity.type
_entity.pdbx_description
1 polymer ?
#
loop_
_entity_poly.entity_id
_entity_poly.type
_entity_poly.pdbx_seq_one_letter_code
_entity_poly.pdbx_strand_id
1 'polypeptide(L)'
;GINEYDITPFEVQEFYDINDNGAPDSWRQVRIPLDEYAGRENLRLRFDFSTAGGMNVGDMFTTGDELRAVAGVYINDGDTLQIDNRTIEFDSGITLVMPSAAAIPLRDASGNPQRQTITITDRNGDSAKFEFVDTTDLPSDIRTVTGDLLLDGDVFTVGDGTTLQRFEIDTGLTLRVNALGGAAGGVANGDGFVINNPLVNSGDVEFEFDKDVVINSVNNPTIINIADDMTMLLPLAGVAGGIVDGNRFSISADNGLTFTTFEFDSNNSVVGTSEKVNIHDSLTIQVPAAGGGFNGIAAGGSFTIDDDVTDALPRTVFNFVASNPSANPLNIVVGPFTTQDELADNIVAAINAANLGLVAVNNGTGLVELTGTTPKHFLSTAGTPNLVQGRQPLTQTQLADRIVAAVNNRPALMLNPVNLNGDVVLLDTTPQHVLNTGGSTAIVPTTTPKTQDDIAARIEAAIRSQSARLGLDAFNDGNGVVQVFDPADPATQFNVTISSVSGLTQLGTPGVTAGAVRVPVQPSFTEDQVAVAIRDAITSSSLALSASAINDVVQLSAGSTFDPGSTALIPIDPTDPLSPMRVFIGPTITVNGVQTRQQTPNDIAQRLALAIRLSGLAVTPSLDNHNNLDGSSVNLVGAVSVDRSAGLFGRDGLPDDPTILTQPIDDVIKVEGAVGVTPGNVRVEVNTSMSRIEVATQLNNVLETLFYNKSLLTRTGLETYDGDTFTLDDSINPPVTFEFDSGFNLHVHPAGGNEANGGLRDGVQFSITDGTTTARFEFDKDGVVTPGYRRIFISDVDG
;
A
#
# COMPACT_ATOMS: atom_id res chain seq x y z
N GLY A 1 10.07 28.83 45.88
CA GLY A 1 11.03 28.26 46.86
C GLY A 1 10.45 27.00 47.44
N ILE A 2 10.55 25.92 46.71
CA ILE A 2 10.30 24.54 47.14
C ILE A 2 11.63 23.85 46.86
N ASN A 3 12.34 23.45 47.91
CA ASN A 3 13.61 22.74 47.78
C ASN A 3 13.30 21.32 47.34
N GLU A 4 13.56 21.04 46.06
CA GLU A 4 13.63 19.68 45.52
C GLU A 4 14.87 19.03 46.10
N TYR A 5 14.66 18.05 46.98
CA TYR A 5 15.75 17.29 47.60
C TYR A 5 16.30 16.31 46.57
N ASP A 6 17.49 16.64 46.10
CA ASP A 6 18.39 15.82 45.30
C ASP A 6 18.55 14.40 45.91
N ILE A 7 18.32 13.38 45.09
CA ILE A 7 18.48 11.97 45.45
C ILE A 7 19.84 11.47 44.95
N THR A 8 20.89 11.74 45.72
CA THR A 8 22.04 10.83 45.85
C THR A 8 22.43 10.74 47.33
N PRO A 9 22.71 9.55 47.89
CA PRO A 9 23.41 8.44 47.26
C PRO A 9 22.65 7.11 47.42
N PHE A 10 21.87 6.70 46.43
CA PHE A 10 21.47 5.29 46.34
C PHE A 10 22.38 4.62 45.31
N GLU A 11 23.01 3.50 45.71
CA GLU A 11 23.57 2.55 44.76
C GLU A 11 22.41 1.99 43.95
N VAL A 12 22.13 2.60 42.78
CA VAL A 12 21.35 1.93 41.75
C VAL A 12 22.18 0.72 41.35
N GLN A 13 21.66 -0.47 41.65
CA GLN A 13 22.31 -1.73 41.26
C GLN A 13 22.61 -1.66 39.76
N GLU A 14 23.88 -1.92 39.37
CA GLU A 14 24.30 -1.92 37.97
C GLU A 14 23.32 -2.73 37.11
N PHE A 15 23.01 -2.20 35.92
CA PHE A 15 22.13 -2.84 34.95
C PHE A 15 22.63 -4.27 34.67
N TYR A 16 21.91 -5.25 35.21
CA TYR A 16 22.18 -6.66 34.96
C TYR A 16 21.53 -7.06 33.63
N ASP A 17 22.30 -7.02 32.54
CA ASP A 17 22.04 -7.85 31.36
C ASP A 17 22.45 -9.28 31.74
N ILE A 18 21.55 -10.03 32.37
CA ILE A 18 21.80 -11.46 32.62
C ILE A 18 21.63 -12.21 31.29
N ASN A 19 22.77 -12.58 30.70
CA ASN A 19 22.93 -13.66 29.70
C ASN A 19 22.29 -13.48 28.32
N ASP A 20 22.45 -12.36 27.61
CA ASP A 20 22.33 -12.43 26.15
C ASP A 20 23.24 -11.45 25.40
N ASN A 21 23.95 -11.99 24.42
CA ASN A 21 25.03 -11.42 23.64
C ASN A 21 24.46 -10.51 22.53
N GLY A 22 23.62 -9.54 22.89
CA GLY A 22 23.07 -8.53 21.96
C GLY A 22 21.77 -8.91 21.25
N ALA A 23 20.91 -9.77 21.81
CA ALA A 23 19.59 -10.03 21.22
C ALA A 23 18.61 -8.85 21.46
N PRO A 24 17.83 -8.43 20.44
CA PRO A 24 16.99 -7.23 20.47
C PRO A 24 15.72 -7.31 21.34
N ASP A 25 15.37 -8.46 21.91
CA ASP A 25 14.08 -8.69 22.61
C ASP A 25 14.19 -8.99 24.12
N SER A 26 15.31 -8.62 24.78
CA SER A 26 15.45 -8.86 26.23
C SER A 26 14.83 -7.76 27.10
N TRP A 27 14.14 -8.16 28.17
CA TRP A 27 13.50 -7.26 29.12
C TRP A 27 14.54 -6.62 30.04
N ARG A 28 14.67 -5.29 29.99
CA ARG A 28 15.49 -4.54 30.95
C ARG A 28 14.73 -4.30 32.25
N GLN A 29 15.27 -4.72 33.38
CA GLN A 29 14.70 -4.49 34.70
C GLN A 29 15.58 -3.58 35.55
N VAL A 30 15.01 -2.51 36.11
CA VAL A 30 15.63 -1.68 37.15
C VAL A 30 14.82 -1.80 38.43
N ARG A 31 15.49 -1.96 39.57
CA ARG A 31 14.86 -2.02 40.89
C ARG A 31 15.19 -0.76 41.67
N ILE A 32 14.17 0.00 42.05
CA ILE A 32 14.30 1.21 42.86
C ILE A 32 13.71 0.90 44.25
N PRO A 33 14.51 0.88 45.32
CA PRO A 33 14.00 0.72 46.67
C PRO A 33 13.16 1.96 47.05
N LEU A 34 11.92 1.74 47.49
CA LEU A 34 10.96 2.80 47.86
C LEU A 34 10.62 2.80 49.35
N ASP A 35 11.28 1.96 50.13
CA ASP A 35 11.01 1.74 51.55
C ASP A 35 11.19 3.01 52.39
N GLU A 36 12.08 3.92 52.00
CA GLU A 36 12.25 5.22 52.68
C GLU A 36 11.07 6.20 52.48
N TYR A 37 10.23 5.96 51.47
CA TYR A 37 9.04 6.77 51.20
C TYR A 37 7.75 6.16 51.78
N ALA A 38 7.86 5.01 52.45
CA ALA A 38 6.73 4.36 53.10
C ALA A 38 6.10 5.29 54.16
N GLY A 39 4.78 5.52 54.03
CA GLY A 39 4.02 6.39 54.95
C GLY A 39 3.94 7.87 54.53
N ARG A 40 4.50 8.27 53.37
CA ARG A 40 4.29 9.63 52.83
C ARG A 40 3.03 9.69 51.99
N GLU A 41 2.08 10.53 52.40
CA GLU A 41 0.75 10.65 51.77
C GLU A 41 0.77 11.30 50.37
N ASN A 42 1.88 11.92 49.96
CA ASN A 42 2.01 12.67 48.71
C ASN A 42 3.18 12.20 47.82
N LEU A 43 3.61 10.94 47.96
CA LEU A 43 4.62 10.40 47.05
C LEU A 43 4.04 10.29 45.64
N ARG A 44 4.67 10.96 44.68
CA ARG A 44 4.37 10.83 43.25
C ARG A 44 5.60 10.27 42.55
N LEU A 45 5.44 9.13 41.89
CA LEU A 45 6.48 8.53 41.07
C LEU A 45 6.20 8.92 39.62
N ARG A 46 7.21 9.45 38.94
CA ARG A 46 7.18 9.70 37.50
C ARG A 46 8.25 8.82 36.85
N PHE A 47 7.86 8.06 35.84
CA PHE A 47 8.75 7.27 35.02
C PHE A 47 8.75 7.90 33.64
N ASP A 48 9.90 8.40 33.18
CA ASP A 48 10.07 8.92 31.84
C ASP A 48 10.97 7.95 31.06
N PHE A 49 10.52 7.56 29.87
CA PHE A 49 11.29 6.76 28.93
C PHE A 49 11.57 7.64 27.70
N SER A 50 12.84 7.85 27.36
CA SER A 50 13.25 8.52 26.11
C SER A 50 14.20 7.62 25.36
N THR A 51 13.85 7.30 24.12
CA THR A 51 14.70 6.51 23.21
C THR A 51 15.61 7.39 22.34
N ALA A 52 15.48 8.72 22.36
CA ALA A 52 16.11 9.60 21.36
C ALA A 52 16.47 11.05 21.80
N GLY A 53 16.75 11.34 23.07
CA GLY A 53 17.25 12.67 23.48
C GLY A 53 16.97 13.03 24.94
N GLY A 54 17.87 13.80 25.55
CA GLY A 54 18.08 13.93 27.00
C GLY A 54 16.85 14.13 27.88
N MET A 55 16.83 13.42 29.02
CA MET A 55 15.94 13.72 30.15
C MET A 55 16.46 14.97 30.87
N ASN A 56 15.52 15.78 31.41
CA ASN A 56 15.75 17.13 31.93
C ASN A 56 16.22 18.11 30.86
N VAL A 57 15.33 18.89 30.24
CA VAL A 57 15.71 20.18 29.61
C VAL A 57 15.11 21.26 30.50
N GLY A 58 15.94 22.12 31.10
CA GLY A 58 15.51 23.16 32.05
C GLY A 58 15.82 22.89 33.54
N ASP A 59 16.62 21.87 33.87
CA ASP A 59 17.17 21.68 35.24
C ASP A 59 18.49 22.46 35.39
N MET A 60 18.99 22.64 36.61
CA MET A 60 20.20 23.42 36.92
C MET A 60 21.47 22.92 36.21
N PHE A 61 21.47 21.68 35.70
CA PHE A 61 22.57 21.06 34.95
C PHE A 61 22.24 20.77 33.49
N THR A 62 21.03 21.07 33.04
CA THR A 62 20.61 20.86 31.65
C THR A 62 19.98 22.14 31.10
N THR A 63 20.82 22.94 30.45
CA THR A 63 20.38 24.16 29.76
C THR A 63 19.84 23.81 28.39
N GLY A 64 18.66 24.31 28.04
CA GLY A 64 18.07 24.21 26.71
C GLY A 64 16.62 24.67 26.71
N ASP A 65 16.08 24.97 25.54
CA ASP A 65 14.69 25.36 25.35
C ASP A 65 13.90 24.18 24.75
N GLU A 66 12.71 23.90 25.28
CA GLU A 66 11.80 22.92 24.70
C GLU A 66 10.93 23.60 23.63
N LEU A 67 11.08 23.17 22.38
CA LEU A 67 10.23 23.61 21.29
C LEU A 67 8.95 22.77 21.24
N ARG A 68 7.78 23.41 21.44
CA ARG A 68 6.47 22.76 21.33
C ARG A 68 5.71 23.35 20.14
N ALA A 69 5.40 22.51 19.16
CA ALA A 69 4.47 22.90 18.11
C ALA A 69 3.07 23.20 18.69
N VAL A 70 2.34 24.07 18.02
CA VAL A 70 0.90 24.29 18.17
C VAL A 70 0.17 23.70 16.96
N ALA A 71 -1.14 23.55 17.02
CA ALA A 71 -1.92 23.18 15.83
C ALA A 71 -1.83 24.29 14.78
N GLY A 72 -1.89 23.93 13.50
CA GLY A 72 -1.71 24.85 12.38
C GLY A 72 -2.70 26.02 12.40
N VAL A 73 -3.90 25.84 12.94
CA VAL A 73 -4.91 26.91 13.12
C VAL A 73 -4.43 28.10 13.97
N TYR A 74 -3.38 27.91 14.78
CA TYR A 74 -2.79 28.96 15.60
C TYR A 74 -1.53 29.58 14.99
N ILE A 75 -1.16 29.15 13.77
CA ILE A 75 0.01 29.63 13.03
C ILE A 75 -0.51 30.46 11.87
N ASN A 76 -0.12 31.72 11.82
CA ASN A 76 -0.41 32.59 10.69
C ASN A 76 0.67 32.40 9.64
N ASP A 77 0.30 32.62 8.38
CA ASP A 77 1.29 32.69 7.31
C ASP A 77 2.33 33.79 7.59
N GLY A 78 3.60 33.45 7.41
CA GLY A 78 4.73 34.33 7.71
C GLY A 78 5.15 34.36 9.19
N ASP A 79 4.51 33.59 10.07
CA ASP A 79 5.02 33.40 11.43
C ASP A 79 6.42 32.80 11.38
N THR A 80 7.32 33.30 12.23
CA THR A 80 8.73 32.88 12.24
C THR A 80 9.16 32.34 13.59
N LEU A 81 10.09 31.40 13.53
CA LEU A 81 10.85 30.87 14.65
C LEU A 81 12.33 30.99 14.32
N GLN A 82 13.13 31.53 15.23
CA GLN A 82 14.58 31.56 15.06
C GLN A 82 15.25 30.49 15.93
N ILE A 83 16.08 29.66 15.32
CA ILE A 83 16.97 28.72 16.02
C ILE A 83 18.40 29.02 15.54
N ASP A 84 19.26 29.36 16.49
CA ASP A 84 20.61 29.90 16.22
C ASP A 84 20.56 31.09 15.25
N ASN A 85 21.29 30.99 14.14
CA ASN A 85 21.35 32.02 13.09
C ASN A 85 20.41 31.73 11.90
N ARG A 86 19.44 30.83 12.07
CA ARG A 86 18.47 30.48 11.02
C ARG A 86 17.07 30.91 11.44
N THR A 87 16.44 31.69 10.58
CA THR A 87 15.02 32.00 10.67
C THR A 87 14.24 30.95 9.89
N ILE A 88 13.35 30.27 10.59
CA ILE A 88 12.40 29.31 10.05
C ILE A 88 11.07 30.05 9.93
N GLU A 89 10.45 29.99 8.77
CA GLU A 89 9.16 30.64 8.50
C GLU A 89 8.13 29.57 8.17
N PHE A 90 6.99 29.66 8.85
CA PHE A 90 5.84 28.82 8.59
C PHE A 90 5.07 29.41 7.41
N ASP A 91 5.05 28.67 6.31
CA ASP A 91 4.32 29.02 5.10
C ASP A 91 3.04 28.20 5.07
N SER A 92 1.90 28.89 5.21
CA SER A 92 0.57 28.28 5.17
C SER A 92 0.00 28.19 3.76
N GLY A 93 0.68 28.80 2.77
CA GLY A 93 0.18 28.98 1.41
C GLY A 93 -0.98 29.98 1.33
N ILE A 94 -1.66 29.98 0.19
CA ILE A 94 -2.81 30.85 -0.04
C ILE A 94 -4.06 30.24 0.59
N THR A 95 -4.73 30.99 1.46
CA THR A 95 -6.04 30.64 2.02
C THR A 95 -7.13 31.55 1.47
N LEU A 96 -8.26 30.98 1.06
CA LEU A 96 -9.44 31.74 0.67
C LEU A 96 -10.53 31.65 1.73
N VAL A 97 -10.96 32.80 2.26
CA VAL A 97 -12.07 32.89 3.20
C VAL A 97 -13.35 33.25 2.44
N MET A 98 -14.28 32.31 2.36
CA MET A 98 -15.56 32.48 1.68
C MET A 98 -16.55 33.24 2.58
N PRO A 99 -17.29 34.21 2.04
CA PRO A 99 -18.40 34.84 2.75
C PRO A 99 -19.68 34.01 2.59
N SER A 100 -20.80 34.45 3.18
CA SER A 100 -22.12 33.85 2.87
C SER A 100 -22.58 34.22 1.45
N ALA A 101 -23.46 33.42 0.83
CA ALA A 101 -23.93 33.66 -0.54
C ALA A 101 -24.50 35.07 -0.75
N ALA A 102 -25.23 35.60 0.23
CA ALA A 102 -25.84 36.93 0.15
C ALA A 102 -24.85 38.09 0.11
N ALA A 103 -23.59 37.84 0.53
CA ALA A 103 -22.55 38.84 0.52
C ALA A 103 -21.81 38.90 -0.82
N ILE A 104 -22.02 37.94 -1.73
CA ILE A 104 -21.42 37.91 -3.07
C ILE A 104 -22.41 38.56 -4.04
N PRO A 105 -22.17 39.81 -4.51
CA PRO A 105 -23.08 40.46 -5.44
C PRO A 105 -23.00 39.79 -6.82
N LEU A 106 -23.95 38.88 -7.08
CA LEU A 106 -24.12 38.19 -8.36
C LEU A 106 -25.01 38.96 -9.34
N ARG A 107 -25.63 40.07 -8.92
CA ARG A 107 -26.48 40.92 -9.76
C ARG A 107 -26.25 42.40 -9.48
N ASP A 108 -26.37 43.22 -10.52
CA ASP A 108 -26.39 44.67 -10.38
C ASP A 108 -27.73 45.17 -9.81
N ALA A 109 -27.82 46.46 -9.51
CA ALA A 109 -29.05 47.07 -8.98
C ALA A 109 -30.26 46.97 -9.95
N SER A 110 -30.01 46.64 -11.22
CA SER A 110 -31.04 46.43 -12.26
C SER A 110 -31.41 44.95 -12.44
N GLY A 111 -30.79 44.04 -11.66
CA GLY A 111 -31.01 42.60 -11.74
C GLY A 111 -30.23 41.90 -12.85
N ASN A 112 -29.31 42.56 -13.55
CA ASN A 112 -28.44 41.91 -14.54
C ASN A 112 -27.32 41.15 -13.83
N PRO A 113 -26.90 39.97 -14.34
CA PRO A 113 -25.86 39.16 -13.70
C PRO A 113 -24.49 39.87 -13.70
N GLN A 114 -23.86 39.89 -12.52
CA GLN A 114 -22.49 40.32 -12.25
C GLN A 114 -21.66 39.05 -12.04
N ARG A 115 -20.92 38.64 -13.08
CA ARG A 115 -20.14 37.39 -13.08
C ARG A 115 -18.86 37.56 -12.26
N GLN A 116 -18.87 37.19 -10.99
CA GLN A 116 -17.65 37.26 -10.19
C GLN A 116 -16.74 36.07 -10.47
N THR A 117 -15.44 36.30 -10.60
CA THR A 117 -14.51 35.21 -10.92
C THR A 117 -13.25 35.23 -10.09
N ILE A 118 -12.72 34.04 -9.83
CA ILE A 118 -11.40 33.81 -9.23
C ILE A 118 -10.58 33.02 -10.24
N THR A 119 -9.32 33.39 -10.43
CA THR A 119 -8.34 32.59 -11.18
C THR A 119 -7.29 32.08 -10.22
N ILE A 120 -7.06 30.78 -10.21
CA ILE A 120 -6.02 30.14 -9.39
C ILE A 120 -4.95 29.61 -10.31
N THR A 121 -3.69 29.92 -10.01
CA THR A 121 -2.53 29.42 -10.75
C THR A 121 -1.72 28.50 -9.84
N ASP A 122 -1.31 27.34 -10.35
CA ASP A 122 -0.51 26.36 -9.62
C ASP A 122 1.01 26.53 -9.81
N ARG A 123 1.81 25.66 -9.17
CA ARG A 123 3.28 25.68 -9.27
C ARG A 123 3.84 25.37 -10.66
N ASN A 124 3.04 24.76 -11.53
CA ASN A 124 3.41 24.49 -12.92
C ASN A 124 3.09 25.67 -13.85
N GLY A 125 2.37 26.68 -13.34
CA GLY A 125 1.88 27.83 -14.11
C GLY A 125 0.53 27.57 -14.78
N ASP A 126 -0.08 26.41 -14.54
CA ASP A 126 -1.43 26.12 -15.03
C ASP A 126 -2.44 26.95 -14.26
N SER A 127 -3.48 27.44 -14.94
CA SER A 127 -4.48 28.32 -14.33
C SER A 127 -5.89 27.86 -14.62
N ALA A 128 -6.74 27.86 -13.59
CA ALA A 128 -8.17 27.61 -13.73
C ALA A 128 -8.98 28.81 -13.24
N LYS A 129 -10.03 29.16 -14.00
CA LYS A 129 -10.94 30.25 -13.69
C LYS A 129 -12.24 29.69 -13.15
N PHE A 130 -12.69 30.21 -12.02
CA PHE A 130 -13.92 29.85 -11.33
C PHE A 130 -14.89 31.02 -11.40
N GLU A 131 -16.12 30.79 -11.85
CA GLU A 131 -17.18 31.79 -11.96
C GLU A 131 -18.27 31.50 -10.95
N PHE A 132 -18.61 32.48 -10.13
CA PHE A 132 -19.73 32.37 -9.22
C PHE A 132 -21.04 32.71 -9.93
N VAL A 133 -22.04 31.83 -9.81
CA VAL A 133 -23.32 31.92 -10.54
C VAL A 133 -24.52 31.65 -9.63
N ASP A 134 -25.70 32.17 -9.98
CA ASP A 134 -26.98 31.87 -9.33
C ASP A 134 -27.90 30.97 -10.20
N THR A 135 -29.07 30.61 -9.67
CA THR A 135 -30.04 29.69 -10.33
C THR A 135 -30.64 30.23 -11.62
N THR A 136 -30.55 31.54 -11.86
CA THR A 136 -31.20 32.19 -13.02
C THR A 136 -30.27 32.35 -14.21
N ASP A 137 -28.99 31.98 -14.08
CA ASP A 137 -27.97 32.10 -15.13
C ASP A 137 -27.61 30.76 -15.82
N LEU A 138 -28.37 29.69 -15.59
CA LEU A 138 -27.99 28.33 -16.03
C LEU A 138 -28.98 27.69 -17.01
N PRO A 139 -28.62 27.54 -18.30
CA PRO A 139 -28.76 26.29 -19.02
C PRO A 139 -27.47 25.48 -18.81
N SER A 140 -27.52 24.37 -18.09
CA SER A 140 -26.29 23.64 -17.78
C SER A 140 -26.47 22.13 -17.85
N ASP A 141 -25.53 21.50 -18.55
CA ASP A 141 -25.23 20.09 -18.43
C ASP A 141 -24.65 19.82 -17.02
N ILE A 142 -24.64 18.55 -16.62
CA ILE A 142 -24.16 18.12 -15.29
C ILE A 142 -22.84 17.41 -15.47
N ARG A 143 -21.76 17.94 -14.90
CA ARG A 143 -20.51 17.19 -14.76
C ARG A 143 -20.55 16.38 -13.46
N THR A 144 -20.29 15.09 -13.58
CA THR A 144 -20.33 14.15 -12.47
C THR A 144 -18.97 14.01 -11.80
N VAL A 145 -19.01 13.36 -10.64
CA VAL A 145 -17.84 13.02 -9.82
C VAL A 145 -17.85 11.53 -9.54
N THR A 146 -16.78 10.99 -8.99
CA THR A 146 -16.74 9.61 -8.53
C THR A 146 -17.77 9.37 -7.42
N GLY A 147 -18.33 8.17 -7.36
CA GLY A 147 -19.44 7.86 -6.48
C GLY A 147 -19.11 7.99 -4.99
N ASP A 148 -17.84 7.86 -4.59
CA ASP A 148 -17.37 8.03 -3.22
C ASP A 148 -17.47 9.48 -2.70
N LEU A 149 -17.60 10.45 -3.62
CA LEU A 149 -17.83 11.86 -3.29
C LEU A 149 -19.32 12.22 -3.19
N LEU A 150 -20.23 11.27 -3.44
CA LEU A 150 -21.67 11.48 -3.37
C LEU A 150 -22.22 10.77 -2.13
N LEU A 151 -22.86 11.54 -1.24
CA LEU A 151 -23.40 11.00 0.00
C LEU A 151 -24.85 10.57 -0.20
N ASP A 152 -25.24 9.50 0.49
CA ASP A 152 -26.63 9.10 0.59
C ASP A 152 -27.50 10.25 1.14
N GLY A 153 -28.64 10.49 0.48
CA GLY A 153 -29.55 11.58 0.82
C GLY A 153 -29.15 12.94 0.24
N ASP A 154 -28.03 13.05 -0.48
CA ASP A 154 -27.72 14.27 -1.21
C ASP A 154 -28.75 14.54 -2.30
N VAL A 155 -29.26 15.77 -2.37
CA VAL A 155 -30.33 16.13 -3.30
C VAL A 155 -29.89 17.18 -4.30
N PHE A 156 -30.36 17.02 -5.54
CA PHE A 156 -30.27 18.04 -6.60
C PHE A 156 -31.63 18.20 -7.28
N THR A 157 -31.79 19.23 -8.11
CA THR A 157 -33.01 19.44 -8.88
C THR A 157 -32.73 19.73 -10.35
N VAL A 158 -33.57 19.21 -11.23
CA VAL A 158 -33.55 19.49 -12.67
C VAL A 158 -34.91 20.00 -13.08
N GLY A 159 -34.95 20.99 -13.98
CA GLY A 159 -36.18 21.55 -14.52
C GLY A 159 -36.25 21.51 -16.03
N ASP A 160 -37.47 21.36 -16.56
CA ASP A 160 -37.78 21.44 -18.01
C ASP A 160 -38.18 22.86 -18.47
N GLY A 161 -37.92 23.86 -17.63
CA GLY A 161 -38.35 25.24 -17.83
C GLY A 161 -39.77 25.53 -17.30
N THR A 162 -40.56 24.50 -16.98
CA THR A 162 -41.92 24.66 -16.42
C THR A 162 -42.12 23.92 -15.10
N THR A 163 -41.49 22.76 -14.96
CA THR A 163 -41.58 21.87 -13.81
C THR A 163 -40.19 21.67 -13.23
N LEU A 164 -40.06 21.63 -11.91
CA LEU A 164 -38.84 21.22 -11.21
C LEU A 164 -39.07 19.83 -10.62
N GLN A 165 -38.12 18.92 -10.86
CA GLN A 165 -38.09 17.60 -10.24
C GLN A 165 -36.86 17.49 -9.33
N ARG A 166 -37.08 17.00 -8.12
CA ARG A 166 -36.01 16.65 -7.19
C ARG A 166 -35.46 15.28 -7.52
N PHE A 167 -34.15 15.16 -7.40
CA PHE A 167 -33.39 13.92 -7.46
C PHE A 167 -32.61 13.74 -6.17
N GLU A 168 -32.43 12.50 -5.75
CA GLU A 168 -31.68 12.15 -4.54
C GLU A 168 -30.69 11.05 -4.85
N ILE A 169 -29.43 11.29 -4.51
CA ILE A 169 -28.38 10.27 -4.50
C ILE A 169 -28.77 9.25 -3.46
N ASP A 170 -28.91 8.02 -3.90
CA ASP A 170 -29.24 6.89 -3.05
C ASP A 170 -28.16 5.84 -3.25
N THR A 171 -27.32 5.73 -2.22
CA THR A 171 -26.30 4.68 -2.14
C THR A 171 -26.83 3.44 -1.44
N GLY A 172 -28.14 3.34 -1.25
CA GLY A 172 -28.79 2.30 -0.45
C GLY A 172 -28.37 2.37 1.01
N LEU A 173 -28.58 1.26 1.72
CA LEU A 173 -28.06 1.10 3.07
C LEU A 173 -26.73 0.37 3.01
N THR A 174 -25.74 0.92 3.69
CA THR A 174 -24.41 0.34 3.72
C THR A 174 -24.11 -0.20 5.11
N LEU A 175 -23.61 -1.43 5.16
CA LEU A 175 -23.03 -2.04 6.35
C LEU A 175 -21.52 -1.98 6.22
N ARG A 176 -20.84 -1.39 7.20
CA ARG A 176 -19.38 -1.30 7.22
C ARG A 176 -18.82 -2.11 8.38
N VAL A 177 -18.01 -3.09 8.04
CA VAL A 177 -17.19 -3.88 8.97
C VAL A 177 -16.01 -3.01 9.42
N ASN A 178 -15.70 -3.07 10.71
CA ASN A 178 -14.54 -2.40 11.29
C ASN A 178 -13.23 -2.91 10.67
N ALA A 179 -12.23 -2.04 10.50
CA ALA A 179 -10.91 -2.37 9.96
C ALA A 179 -10.18 -3.51 10.71
N LEU A 180 -10.53 -3.75 11.98
CA LEU A 180 -10.03 -4.87 12.76
C LEU A 180 -10.62 -6.23 12.34
N GLY A 181 -11.63 -6.26 11.46
CA GLY A 181 -12.24 -7.48 10.97
C GLY A 181 -12.77 -8.35 12.11
N GLY A 182 -12.33 -9.61 12.18
CA GLY A 182 -12.65 -10.55 13.26
C GLY A 182 -11.66 -10.50 14.44
N ALA A 183 -10.65 -9.61 14.40
CA ALA A 183 -9.69 -9.49 15.49
C ALA A 183 -10.33 -8.85 16.74
N ALA A 184 -9.58 -8.84 17.85
CA ALA A 184 -10.04 -8.21 19.09
C ALA A 184 -10.39 -6.72 18.86
N GLY A 185 -11.61 -6.32 19.23
CA GLY A 185 -12.14 -4.97 18.99
C GLY A 185 -12.87 -4.79 17.65
N GLY A 186 -12.89 -5.82 16.80
CA GLY A 186 -13.70 -5.91 15.58
C GLY A 186 -15.06 -6.58 15.82
N VAL A 187 -15.53 -7.36 14.85
CA VAL A 187 -16.76 -8.16 14.96
C VAL A 187 -16.52 -9.36 15.87
N ALA A 188 -17.34 -9.48 16.91
CA ALA A 188 -17.22 -10.51 17.93
C ALA A 188 -18.19 -11.67 17.70
N ASN A 189 -17.94 -12.79 18.40
CA ASN A 189 -18.87 -13.92 18.43
C ASN A 189 -20.21 -13.50 19.07
N GLY A 190 -21.33 -13.89 18.46
CA GLY A 190 -22.67 -13.56 18.91
C GLY A 190 -23.14 -12.15 18.55
N ASP A 191 -22.29 -11.34 17.92
CA ASP A 191 -22.74 -10.08 17.33
C ASP A 191 -23.76 -10.38 16.21
N GLY A 192 -24.70 -9.47 15.97
CA GLY A 192 -25.72 -9.70 14.96
C GLY A 192 -26.47 -8.44 14.53
N PHE A 193 -27.20 -8.59 13.43
CA PHE A 193 -28.08 -7.55 12.91
C PHE A 193 -29.36 -8.18 12.36
N VAL A 194 -30.42 -7.37 12.30
CA VAL A 194 -31.73 -7.79 11.81
C VAL A 194 -32.09 -6.95 10.60
N ILE A 195 -32.54 -7.60 9.54
CA ILE A 195 -33.13 -6.94 8.37
C ILE A 195 -34.63 -7.23 8.31
N ASN A 196 -35.44 -6.19 8.09
CA ASN A 196 -36.87 -6.31 7.85
C ASN A 196 -37.27 -5.48 6.62
N ASN A 197 -37.80 -6.13 5.60
CA ASN A 197 -38.44 -5.48 4.45
C ASN A 197 -39.98 -5.57 4.58
N PRO A 198 -40.64 -4.47 5.00
CA PRO A 198 -42.08 -4.48 5.21
C PRO A 198 -42.88 -4.62 3.91
N LEU A 199 -42.31 -4.29 2.74
CA LEU A 199 -43.06 -4.36 1.47
C LEU A 199 -43.36 -5.78 1.03
N VAL A 200 -42.40 -6.69 1.25
CA VAL A 200 -42.59 -8.11 0.98
C VAL A 200 -43.07 -8.89 2.20
N ASN A 201 -43.36 -8.19 3.31
CA ASN A 201 -43.71 -8.78 4.60
C ASN A 201 -42.71 -9.86 5.04
N SER A 202 -41.40 -9.60 4.90
CA SER A 202 -40.35 -10.59 5.22
C SER A 202 -40.35 -11.03 6.69
N GLY A 203 -40.91 -10.18 7.55
CA GLY A 203 -40.66 -10.19 8.99
C GLY A 203 -39.18 -9.90 9.29
N ASP A 204 -38.80 -10.07 10.55
CA ASP A 204 -37.42 -9.94 10.98
C ASP A 204 -36.60 -11.14 10.48
N VAL A 205 -35.51 -10.85 9.77
CA VAL A 205 -34.48 -11.82 9.38
C VAL A 205 -33.23 -11.48 10.16
N GLU A 206 -32.90 -12.34 11.12
CA GLU A 206 -31.75 -12.16 11.99
C GLU A 206 -30.51 -12.80 11.38
N PHE A 207 -29.37 -12.11 11.52
CA PHE A 207 -28.05 -12.55 11.10
C PHE A 207 -27.13 -12.54 12.32
N GLU A 208 -26.39 -13.61 12.52
CA GLU A 208 -25.48 -13.76 13.67
C GLU A 208 -24.08 -14.15 13.20
N PHE A 209 -23.08 -13.44 13.70
CA PHE A 209 -21.68 -13.74 13.51
C PHE A 209 -21.25 -14.83 14.50
N ASP A 210 -20.77 -15.97 13.99
CA ASP A 210 -20.44 -17.15 14.79
C ASP A 210 -18.95 -17.53 14.66
N LYS A 211 -18.30 -17.78 15.81
CA LYS A 211 -16.93 -18.30 15.92
C LYS A 211 -16.84 -19.70 16.51
N ASP A 212 -17.86 -20.17 17.24
CA ASP A 212 -17.72 -21.34 18.13
C ASP A 212 -18.91 -22.32 18.09
N VAL A 213 -19.75 -22.28 17.05
CA VAL A 213 -20.97 -23.10 16.88
C VAL A 213 -22.06 -22.74 17.89
N VAL A 214 -21.80 -21.86 18.86
CA VAL A 214 -22.79 -21.48 19.87
C VAL A 214 -23.63 -20.35 19.32
N ILE A 215 -24.82 -20.73 18.84
CA ILE A 215 -25.82 -19.76 18.39
C ILE A 215 -26.42 -19.08 19.62
N ASN A 216 -26.21 -17.76 19.74
CA ASN A 216 -26.67 -16.97 20.88
C ASN A 216 -28.12 -16.51 20.74
N SER A 217 -28.63 -16.45 19.51
CA SER A 217 -30.01 -16.10 19.22
C SER A 217 -30.98 -17.27 19.33
N VAL A 218 -32.16 -16.98 19.89
CA VAL A 218 -33.28 -17.92 20.01
C VAL A 218 -34.17 -17.97 18.76
N ASN A 219 -33.97 -17.09 17.78
CA ASN A 219 -34.85 -16.97 16.60
C ASN A 219 -34.33 -17.70 15.36
N ASN A 220 -33.36 -18.60 15.51
CA ASN A 220 -32.75 -19.35 14.40
C ASN A 220 -32.19 -18.41 13.31
N PRO A 221 -31.13 -17.64 13.63
CA PRO A 221 -30.56 -16.65 12.73
C PRO A 221 -29.89 -17.30 11.51
N THR A 222 -29.67 -16.49 10.47
CA THR A 222 -28.75 -16.82 9.38
C THR A 222 -27.32 -16.66 9.88
N ILE A 223 -26.56 -17.75 9.88
CA ILE A 223 -25.20 -17.76 10.43
C ILE A 223 -24.19 -17.17 9.45
N ILE A 224 -23.38 -16.26 9.95
CA ILE A 224 -22.22 -15.68 9.26
C ILE A 224 -20.97 -16.21 9.97
N ASN A 225 -20.33 -17.22 9.38
CA ASN A 225 -19.13 -17.81 9.95
C ASN A 225 -17.98 -16.80 9.95
N ILE A 226 -17.50 -16.43 11.13
CA ILE A 226 -16.32 -15.57 11.33
C ILE A 226 -15.24 -16.26 12.18
N ALA A 227 -15.25 -17.59 12.23
CA ALA A 227 -14.17 -18.36 12.85
C ALA A 227 -12.83 -17.93 12.24
N ASP A 228 -11.85 -17.71 13.12
CA ASP A 228 -10.49 -17.40 12.69
C ASP A 228 -9.93 -18.58 11.88
N ASP A 229 -9.11 -18.28 10.87
CA ASP A 229 -8.48 -19.31 10.07
C ASP A 229 -7.40 -20.03 10.86
N MET A 230 -7.46 -21.36 10.88
CA MET A 230 -6.42 -22.17 11.52
C MET A 230 -5.10 -21.95 10.78
N THR A 231 -4.04 -21.66 11.53
CA THR A 231 -2.73 -21.35 10.98
C THR A 231 -1.68 -22.27 11.58
N MET A 232 -0.81 -22.82 10.73
CA MET A 232 0.34 -23.63 11.12
C MET A 232 1.61 -22.79 10.97
N LEU A 233 2.23 -22.45 12.09
CA LEU A 233 3.57 -21.87 12.09
C LEU A 233 4.58 -22.99 11.92
N LEU A 234 5.41 -22.87 10.89
CA LEU A 234 6.44 -23.86 10.58
C LEU A 234 7.80 -23.42 11.13
N PRO A 235 8.72 -24.35 11.43
CA PRO A 235 10.05 -23.97 11.85
C PRO A 235 10.84 -23.44 10.65
N LEU A 236 11.80 -22.53 10.92
CA LEU A 236 12.79 -22.15 9.93
C LEU A 236 13.59 -23.38 9.45
N ALA A 237 13.99 -23.37 8.19
CA ALA A 237 14.74 -24.45 7.58
C ALA A 237 16.09 -24.69 8.30
N GLY A 238 16.41 -25.96 8.56
CA GLY A 238 17.72 -26.37 9.09
C GLY A 238 17.93 -26.16 10.61
N VAL A 239 16.89 -25.80 11.37
CA VAL A 239 17.01 -25.59 12.81
C VAL A 239 16.88 -26.90 13.59
N ALA A 240 17.67 -27.05 14.66
CA ALA A 240 17.57 -28.17 15.59
C ALA A 240 16.16 -28.23 16.22
N GLY A 241 15.48 -29.37 16.13
CA GLY A 241 14.08 -29.53 16.56
C GLY A 241 13.04 -29.33 15.45
N GLY A 242 13.47 -29.18 14.19
CA GLY A 242 12.59 -29.10 13.02
C GLY A 242 11.80 -30.38 12.71
N ILE A 243 11.00 -30.33 11.64
CA ILE A 243 10.14 -31.44 11.22
C ILE A 243 10.99 -32.64 10.77
N VAL A 244 10.69 -33.81 11.31
CA VAL A 244 11.35 -35.08 10.95
C VAL A 244 10.36 -36.10 10.43
N ASP A 245 10.89 -37.14 9.78
CA ASP A 245 10.14 -38.30 9.29
C ASP A 245 9.23 -38.88 10.37
N GLY A 246 7.98 -39.17 10.01
CA GLY A 246 6.96 -39.72 10.90
C GLY A 246 6.28 -38.70 11.83
N ASN A 247 6.67 -37.42 11.80
CA ASN A 247 5.86 -36.36 12.42
C ASN A 247 4.49 -36.27 11.73
N ARG A 248 3.45 -35.95 12.48
CA ARG A 248 2.07 -35.97 11.98
C ARG A 248 1.26 -34.78 12.47
N PHE A 249 0.29 -34.40 11.68
CA PHE A 249 -0.81 -33.53 12.09
C PHE A 249 -2.12 -34.08 11.51
N SER A 250 -3.26 -33.66 12.04
CA SER A 250 -4.57 -34.00 11.49
C SER A 250 -5.48 -32.79 11.44
N ILE A 251 -6.35 -32.79 10.46
CA ILE A 251 -7.36 -31.76 10.23
C ILE A 251 -8.71 -32.47 10.17
N SER A 252 -9.70 -31.97 10.91
CA SER A 252 -11.07 -32.46 10.79
C SER A 252 -11.73 -31.95 9.50
N ALA A 253 -12.69 -32.69 8.97
CA ALA A 253 -13.63 -32.15 7.99
C ALA A 253 -14.55 -31.10 8.63
N ASP A 254 -15.39 -30.47 7.80
CA ASP A 254 -16.42 -29.49 8.17
C ASP A 254 -17.46 -30.00 9.19
N ASN A 255 -17.55 -31.32 9.37
CA ASN A 255 -18.39 -31.94 10.38
C ASN A 255 -17.73 -32.07 11.78
N GLY A 256 -16.44 -31.77 11.90
CA GLY A 256 -15.67 -31.88 13.15
C GLY A 256 -15.44 -33.31 13.67
N LEU A 257 -15.93 -34.33 12.97
CA LEU A 257 -15.92 -35.74 13.42
C LEU A 257 -14.95 -36.61 12.63
N THR A 258 -14.71 -36.29 11.36
CA THR A 258 -13.83 -37.08 10.48
C THR A 258 -12.49 -36.39 10.37
N PHE A 259 -11.39 -37.10 10.62
CA PHE A 259 -10.04 -36.53 10.56
C PHE A 259 -9.25 -37.11 9.38
N THR A 260 -8.61 -36.23 8.62
CA THR A 260 -7.54 -36.60 7.71
C THR A 260 -6.22 -36.42 8.45
N THR A 261 -5.43 -37.48 8.57
CA THR A 261 -4.09 -37.42 9.17
C THR A 261 -3.06 -37.27 8.08
N PHE A 262 -2.11 -36.37 8.27
CA PHE A 262 -0.97 -36.12 7.40
C PHE A 262 0.32 -36.52 8.12
N GLU A 263 1.26 -37.05 7.37
CA GLU A 263 2.56 -37.47 7.86
C GLU A 263 3.67 -36.88 7.00
N PHE A 264 4.64 -36.26 7.66
CA PHE A 264 5.87 -35.83 7.02
C PHE A 264 6.73 -37.05 6.74
N ASP A 265 7.00 -37.27 5.46
CA ASP A 265 7.64 -38.48 4.96
C ASP A 265 8.84 -38.15 4.05
N SER A 266 9.96 -38.78 4.39
CA SER A 266 11.26 -38.67 3.74
C SER A 266 11.70 -39.95 3.04
N ASN A 267 10.97 -41.07 3.21
CA ASN A 267 11.41 -42.39 2.76
C ASN A 267 10.33 -43.19 2.02
N ASN A 268 9.17 -42.57 1.76
CA ASN A 268 8.02 -43.19 1.10
C ASN A 268 7.34 -44.29 1.93
N SER A 269 7.50 -44.25 3.25
CA SER A 269 6.83 -45.13 4.21
C SER A 269 6.02 -44.29 5.19
N VAL A 270 4.69 -44.34 5.07
CA VAL A 270 3.76 -43.70 6.00
C VAL A 270 3.16 -44.70 6.99
N VAL A 271 2.88 -44.25 8.20
CA VAL A 271 2.18 -44.98 9.24
C VAL A 271 0.66 -44.98 8.98
N GLY A 272 0.11 -46.17 8.76
CA GLY A 272 -1.35 -46.36 8.66
C GLY A 272 -1.93 -45.82 7.35
N THR A 273 -3.00 -45.03 7.46
CA THR A 273 -3.70 -44.41 6.33
C THR A 273 -3.40 -42.90 6.22
N SER A 274 -2.22 -42.48 6.70
CA SER A 274 -1.84 -41.07 6.69
C SER A 274 -1.54 -40.58 5.27
N GLU A 275 -1.88 -39.32 5.02
CA GLU A 275 -1.55 -38.61 3.80
C GLU A 275 -0.11 -38.12 3.82
N LYS A 276 0.60 -38.30 2.71
CA LYS A 276 2.01 -37.96 2.62
C LYS A 276 2.22 -36.46 2.42
N VAL A 277 3.04 -35.86 3.27
CA VAL A 277 3.71 -34.58 3.04
C VAL A 277 5.19 -34.86 2.80
N ASN A 278 5.64 -34.67 1.56
CA ASN A 278 7.02 -34.98 1.20
C ASN A 278 8.01 -34.00 1.86
N ILE A 279 8.92 -34.50 2.70
CA ILE A 279 9.99 -33.68 3.32
C ILE A 279 11.38 -34.03 2.82
N HIS A 280 11.47 -34.78 1.71
CA HIS A 280 12.77 -35.08 1.12
C HIS A 280 13.41 -33.79 0.57
N ASP A 281 14.69 -33.58 0.91
CA ASP A 281 15.54 -32.51 0.42
C ASP A 281 15.55 -32.43 -1.11
N SER A 282 15.73 -31.22 -1.65
CA SER A 282 15.96 -31.03 -3.08
C SER A 282 17.30 -31.67 -3.46
N LEU A 283 17.31 -32.49 -4.51
CA LEU A 283 18.57 -32.87 -5.15
C LEU A 283 19.17 -31.63 -5.82
N THR A 284 20.49 -31.49 -5.79
CA THR A 284 21.17 -30.40 -6.49
C THR A 284 22.24 -30.90 -7.43
N ILE A 285 22.46 -30.11 -8.48
CA ILE A 285 23.53 -30.26 -9.45
C ILE A 285 24.34 -28.97 -9.42
N GLN A 286 25.61 -29.06 -9.08
CA GLN A 286 26.54 -27.94 -9.11
C GLN A 286 27.40 -28.03 -10.38
N VAL A 287 27.20 -27.07 -11.27
CA VAL A 287 28.02 -26.83 -12.45
C VAL A 287 29.36 -26.24 -12.00
N PRO A 288 30.51 -26.68 -12.53
CA PRO A 288 31.81 -26.13 -12.17
C PRO A 288 31.95 -24.68 -12.65
N ALA A 289 32.74 -23.87 -11.93
CA ALA A 289 32.96 -22.45 -12.27
C ALA A 289 33.48 -22.24 -13.71
N ALA A 290 34.19 -23.23 -14.26
CA ALA A 290 34.67 -23.21 -15.63
C ALA A 290 33.55 -23.35 -16.70
N GLY A 291 32.31 -23.66 -16.33
CA GLY A 291 31.21 -23.88 -17.27
C GLY A 291 31.55 -24.98 -18.28
N GLY A 292 31.48 -24.65 -19.57
CA GLY A 292 31.93 -25.52 -20.68
C GLY A 292 33.41 -25.39 -21.06
N GLY A 293 34.17 -24.53 -20.36
CA GLY A 293 35.59 -24.25 -20.61
C GLY A 293 36.55 -25.36 -20.15
N PHE A 294 37.85 -25.05 -20.14
CA PHE A 294 38.89 -25.98 -19.71
C PHE A 294 38.69 -26.38 -18.24
N ASN A 295 38.78 -27.68 -17.92
CA ASN A 295 38.38 -28.28 -16.63
C ASN A 295 36.87 -28.16 -16.28
N GLY A 296 36.04 -27.66 -17.20
CA GLY A 296 34.59 -27.62 -17.09
C GLY A 296 33.92 -28.90 -17.60
N ILE A 297 32.69 -28.77 -18.09
CA ILE A 297 31.92 -29.87 -18.67
C ILE A 297 32.14 -29.90 -20.18
N ALA A 298 32.66 -31.01 -20.70
CA ALA A 298 32.85 -31.20 -22.14
C ALA A 298 31.68 -31.96 -22.76
N ALA A 299 31.46 -31.75 -24.07
CA ALA A 299 30.55 -32.57 -24.85
C ALA A 299 30.98 -34.05 -24.83
N GLY A 300 30.00 -34.95 -24.85
CA GLY A 300 30.19 -36.40 -24.74
C GLY A 300 30.00 -36.95 -23.33
N GLY A 301 29.94 -36.10 -22.31
CA GLY A 301 29.51 -36.48 -20.96
C GLY A 301 27.99 -36.68 -20.85
N SER A 302 27.56 -37.30 -19.76
CA SER A 302 26.14 -37.40 -19.40
C SER A 302 25.91 -37.43 -17.90
N PHE A 303 24.66 -37.21 -17.50
CA PHE A 303 24.15 -37.56 -16.17
C PHE A 303 22.78 -38.21 -16.32
N THR A 304 22.31 -38.87 -15.27
CA THR A 304 21.00 -39.55 -15.29
C THR A 304 20.16 -39.18 -14.08
N ILE A 305 18.86 -39.08 -14.30
CA ILE A 305 17.86 -39.02 -13.24
C ILE A 305 16.96 -40.24 -13.38
N ASP A 306 16.85 -41.01 -12.30
CA ASP A 306 15.88 -42.08 -12.14
C ASP A 306 14.69 -41.55 -11.35
N ASP A 307 13.46 -41.87 -11.77
CA ASP A 307 12.21 -41.46 -11.12
C ASP A 307 11.51 -42.62 -10.40
N ASP A 308 12.11 -43.81 -10.40
CA ASP A 308 11.66 -44.93 -9.60
C ASP A 308 12.80 -45.70 -8.90
N VAL A 309 12.47 -46.32 -7.76
CA VAL A 309 13.44 -47.08 -6.95
C VAL A 309 13.57 -48.55 -7.38
N THR A 310 12.78 -48.97 -8.36
CA THR A 310 12.60 -50.35 -8.78
C THR A 310 13.30 -50.70 -10.10
N ASP A 311 13.86 -49.69 -10.78
CA ASP A 311 14.38 -49.76 -12.15
C ASP A 311 13.30 -50.32 -13.12
N ALA A 312 12.02 -49.99 -12.85
CA ALA A 312 10.89 -50.45 -13.63
C ALA A 312 10.70 -49.59 -14.90
N LEU A 313 11.04 -48.31 -14.78
CA LEU A 313 11.22 -47.36 -15.85
C LEU A 313 12.73 -47.17 -16.08
N PRO A 314 13.16 -47.03 -17.35
CA PRO A 314 14.54 -46.73 -17.64
C PRO A 314 14.90 -45.32 -17.17
N ARG A 315 16.02 -45.16 -16.46
CA ARG A 315 16.56 -43.85 -16.08
C ARG A 315 16.65 -42.90 -17.28
N THR A 316 16.30 -41.64 -17.05
CA THR A 316 16.40 -40.59 -18.07
C THR A 316 17.84 -40.11 -18.18
N VAL A 317 18.40 -40.15 -19.40
CA VAL A 317 19.79 -39.78 -19.68
C VAL A 317 19.85 -38.41 -20.34
N PHE A 318 20.59 -37.49 -19.72
CA PHE A 318 20.86 -36.15 -20.22
C PHE A 318 22.27 -36.10 -20.80
N ASN A 319 22.39 -35.75 -22.07
CA ASN A 319 23.67 -35.81 -22.79
C ASN A 319 24.19 -34.40 -23.06
N PHE A 320 25.45 -34.15 -22.67
CA PHE A 320 26.15 -32.93 -23.06
C PHE A 320 26.62 -33.06 -24.51
N VAL A 321 26.18 -32.17 -25.38
CA VAL A 321 26.47 -32.21 -26.83
C VAL A 321 27.02 -30.88 -27.33
N ALA A 322 27.88 -30.93 -28.34
CA ALA A 322 28.41 -29.70 -28.96
C ALA A 322 27.37 -28.96 -29.82
N SER A 323 26.31 -29.65 -30.25
CA SER A 323 25.18 -29.09 -31.00
C SER A 323 23.95 -29.99 -30.86
N ASN A 324 22.73 -29.44 -30.98
CA ASN A 324 21.48 -30.19 -30.88
C ASN A 324 20.65 -30.13 -32.19
N PRO A 325 21.15 -30.65 -33.32
CA PRO A 325 20.49 -30.52 -34.63
C PRO A 325 19.17 -31.29 -34.74
N SER A 326 18.95 -32.29 -33.88
CA SER A 326 17.70 -33.07 -33.81
C SER A 326 16.65 -32.47 -32.89
N ALA A 327 16.94 -31.31 -32.26
CA ALA A 327 16.08 -30.68 -31.26
C ALA A 327 15.61 -31.66 -30.17
N ASN A 328 16.49 -32.59 -29.75
CA ASN A 328 16.13 -33.52 -28.68
C ASN A 328 16.12 -32.72 -27.35
N PRO A 329 15.02 -32.69 -26.61
CA PRO A 329 14.92 -31.91 -25.38
C PRO A 329 15.86 -32.40 -24.26
N LEU A 330 16.37 -33.64 -24.34
CA LEU A 330 17.30 -34.21 -23.36
C LEU A 330 18.77 -33.90 -23.65
N ASN A 331 19.05 -33.22 -24.77
CA ASN A 331 20.40 -32.79 -25.13
C ASN A 331 20.70 -31.41 -24.55
N ILE A 332 21.79 -31.31 -23.80
CA ILE A 332 22.28 -30.08 -23.18
C ILE A 332 23.44 -29.57 -24.04
N VAL A 333 23.25 -28.43 -24.69
CA VAL A 333 24.29 -27.86 -25.54
C VAL A 333 25.38 -27.25 -24.67
N VAL A 334 26.63 -27.64 -24.92
CA VAL A 334 27.81 -27.09 -24.25
C VAL A 334 28.93 -26.85 -25.26
N GLY A 335 29.53 -25.65 -25.19
CA GLY A 335 30.70 -25.27 -25.96
C GLY A 335 31.82 -24.76 -25.06
N PRO A 336 33.04 -24.58 -25.59
CA PRO A 336 34.22 -24.17 -24.82
C PRO A 336 34.11 -22.77 -24.18
N PHE A 337 33.07 -22.00 -24.52
CA PHE A 337 32.80 -20.66 -23.98
C PHE A 337 31.46 -20.57 -23.23
N THR A 338 30.72 -21.67 -23.09
CA THR A 338 29.46 -21.67 -22.32
C THR A 338 29.78 -21.35 -20.87
N THR A 339 29.19 -20.28 -20.34
CA THR A 339 29.45 -19.87 -18.95
C THR A 339 28.84 -20.85 -17.96
N GLN A 340 29.22 -20.74 -16.69
CA GLN A 340 28.68 -21.59 -15.62
C GLN A 340 27.15 -21.49 -15.53
N ASP A 341 26.60 -20.26 -15.49
CA ASP A 341 25.15 -20.06 -15.34
C ASP A 341 24.39 -20.37 -16.63
N GLU A 342 24.96 -20.04 -17.81
CA GLU A 342 24.35 -20.46 -19.09
C GLU A 342 24.24 -21.98 -19.20
N LEU A 343 25.24 -22.71 -18.71
CA LEU A 343 25.20 -24.17 -18.68
C LEU A 343 24.18 -24.70 -17.65
N ALA A 344 24.05 -24.04 -16.50
CA ALA A 344 23.00 -24.36 -15.52
C ALA A 344 21.60 -24.13 -16.10
N ASP A 345 21.37 -23.04 -16.84
CA ASP A 345 20.10 -22.78 -17.54
C ASP A 345 19.81 -23.85 -18.59
N ASN A 346 20.82 -24.29 -19.35
CA ASN A 346 20.66 -25.38 -20.31
C ASN A 346 20.31 -26.71 -19.63
N ILE A 347 20.87 -27.00 -18.44
CA ILE A 347 20.50 -28.17 -17.63
C ILE A 347 19.04 -28.04 -17.14
N VAL A 348 18.65 -26.88 -16.63
CA VAL A 348 17.28 -26.58 -16.18
C VAL A 348 16.26 -26.82 -17.29
N ALA A 349 16.53 -26.26 -18.48
CA ALA A 349 15.65 -26.41 -19.63
C ALA A 349 15.48 -27.88 -20.03
N ALA A 350 16.56 -28.66 -20.04
CA ALA A 350 16.50 -30.08 -20.39
C ALA A 350 15.71 -30.90 -19.35
N ILE A 351 15.93 -30.69 -18.06
CA ILE A 351 15.24 -31.42 -16.99
C ILE A 351 13.74 -31.09 -16.99
N ASN A 352 13.37 -29.81 -17.11
CA ASN A 352 11.96 -29.41 -17.15
C ASN A 352 11.25 -29.95 -18.38
N ALA A 353 11.95 -30.08 -19.52
CA ALA A 353 11.39 -30.69 -20.73
C ALA A 353 11.21 -32.22 -20.62
N ALA A 354 11.90 -32.88 -19.68
CA ALA A 354 11.82 -34.32 -19.48
C ALA A 354 10.56 -34.78 -18.71
N ASN A 355 9.81 -33.84 -18.10
CA ASN A 355 8.55 -34.12 -17.37
C ASN A 355 8.69 -35.19 -16.27
N LEU A 356 9.81 -35.20 -15.53
CA LEU A 356 10.09 -36.19 -14.48
C LEU A 356 9.31 -35.94 -13.17
N GLY A 357 8.33 -35.03 -13.16
CA GLY A 357 7.68 -34.59 -11.93
C GLY A 357 8.58 -33.75 -11.01
N LEU A 358 9.71 -33.27 -11.53
CA LEU A 358 10.62 -32.32 -10.89
C LEU A 358 10.50 -30.95 -11.56
N VAL A 359 10.82 -29.90 -10.81
CA VAL A 359 11.03 -28.56 -11.35
C VAL A 359 12.45 -28.14 -11.03
N ALA A 360 13.27 -28.04 -12.08
CA ALA A 360 14.64 -27.55 -11.99
C ALA A 360 14.67 -26.02 -12.02
N VAL A 361 15.49 -25.42 -11.14
CA VAL A 361 15.69 -23.97 -11.02
C VAL A 361 17.18 -23.68 -10.93
N ASN A 362 17.66 -22.66 -11.66
CA ASN A 362 19.03 -22.16 -11.52
C ASN A 362 19.06 -21.08 -10.44
N ASN A 363 19.72 -21.36 -9.32
CA ASN A 363 19.88 -20.44 -8.19
C ASN A 363 21.13 -19.53 -8.32
N GLY A 364 21.76 -19.53 -9.50
CA GLY A 364 22.99 -18.80 -9.79
C GLY A 364 24.24 -19.54 -9.30
N THR A 365 25.42 -19.04 -9.70
CA THR A 365 26.73 -19.66 -9.38
C THR A 365 26.82 -21.13 -9.82
N GLY A 366 26.08 -21.51 -10.85
CA GLY A 366 25.99 -22.87 -11.35
C GLY A 366 25.20 -23.87 -10.51
N LEU A 367 24.48 -23.43 -9.47
CA LEU A 367 23.67 -24.31 -8.64
C LEU A 367 22.29 -24.52 -9.27
N VAL A 368 22.04 -25.73 -9.75
CA VAL A 368 20.73 -26.19 -10.21
C VAL A 368 20.06 -26.96 -9.09
N GLU A 369 18.94 -26.45 -8.57
CA GLU A 369 18.11 -27.11 -7.57
C GLU A 369 16.95 -27.86 -8.24
N LEU A 370 16.75 -29.13 -7.86
CA LEU A 370 15.66 -29.97 -8.34
C LEU A 370 14.55 -30.01 -7.28
N THR A 371 13.65 -29.04 -7.35
CA THR A 371 12.47 -28.99 -6.46
C THR A 371 11.46 -30.07 -6.85
N GLY A 372 10.61 -30.47 -5.89
CA GLY A 372 9.69 -31.61 -6.07
C GLY A 372 10.36 -32.99 -5.90
N THR A 373 11.66 -33.03 -5.60
CA THR A 373 12.37 -34.29 -5.30
C THR A 373 11.62 -35.10 -4.26
N THR A 374 11.36 -36.35 -4.60
CA THR A 374 10.78 -37.39 -3.73
C THR A 374 11.81 -38.49 -3.46
N PRO A 375 11.59 -39.40 -2.50
CA PRO A 375 12.49 -40.52 -2.23
C PRO A 375 12.66 -41.50 -3.40
N LYS A 376 11.83 -41.37 -4.46
CA LYS A 376 11.96 -42.15 -5.69
C LYS A 376 13.02 -41.63 -6.64
N HIS A 377 13.39 -40.36 -6.50
CA HIS A 377 14.32 -39.74 -7.41
C HIS A 377 15.76 -40.06 -7.05
N PHE A 378 16.54 -40.50 -8.04
CA PHE A 378 17.96 -40.75 -7.90
C PHE A 378 18.74 -40.00 -8.96
N LEU A 379 19.63 -39.10 -8.53
CA LEU A 379 20.55 -38.38 -9.41
C LEU A 379 21.91 -39.08 -9.43
N SER A 380 22.43 -39.33 -10.63
CA SER A 380 23.78 -39.82 -10.85
C SER A 380 24.53 -38.95 -11.85
N THR A 381 25.62 -38.37 -11.37
CA THR A 381 26.55 -37.53 -12.16
C THR A 381 27.77 -38.30 -12.65
N ALA A 382 27.82 -39.62 -12.47
CA ALA A 382 29.00 -40.45 -12.75
C ALA A 382 29.51 -40.39 -14.21
N GLY A 383 28.64 -40.04 -15.17
CA GLY A 383 29.02 -39.85 -16.57
C GLY A 383 29.72 -38.50 -16.87
N THR A 384 29.80 -37.60 -15.88
CA THR A 384 30.42 -36.26 -16.00
C THR A 384 31.14 -35.91 -14.69
N PRO A 385 32.43 -36.26 -14.53
CA PRO A 385 33.14 -36.15 -13.26
C PRO A 385 33.24 -34.74 -12.65
N ASN A 386 33.14 -33.70 -13.48
CA ASN A 386 33.20 -32.30 -13.06
C ASN A 386 31.84 -31.74 -12.63
N LEU A 387 30.77 -32.52 -12.77
CA LEU A 387 29.43 -32.17 -12.30
C LEU A 387 29.24 -32.75 -10.90
N VAL A 388 28.98 -31.90 -9.91
CA VAL A 388 28.85 -32.34 -8.52
C VAL A 388 27.38 -32.46 -8.17
N GLN A 389 26.97 -33.60 -7.61
CA GLN A 389 25.64 -33.74 -7.03
C GLN A 389 25.64 -33.41 -5.54
N GLY A 390 24.55 -32.81 -5.07
CA GLY A 390 24.35 -32.46 -3.67
C GLY A 390 22.90 -32.61 -3.23
N ARG A 391 22.63 -32.09 -2.03
CA ARG A 391 21.30 -31.95 -1.46
C ARG A 391 21.19 -30.58 -0.84
N GLN A 392 20.02 -29.98 -0.99
CA GLN A 392 19.67 -28.71 -0.36
C GLN A 392 18.46 -28.95 0.56
N PRO A 393 18.60 -28.66 1.86
CA PRO A 393 17.47 -28.72 2.79
C PRO A 393 16.31 -27.86 2.30
N LEU A 394 15.09 -28.31 2.55
CA LEU A 394 13.90 -27.55 2.20
C LEU A 394 13.85 -26.23 2.95
N THR A 395 13.55 -25.16 2.22
CA THR A 395 13.15 -23.88 2.82
C THR A 395 11.79 -24.01 3.51
N GLN A 396 11.50 -23.12 4.46
CA GLN A 396 10.20 -23.07 5.14
C GLN A 396 9.05 -22.86 4.14
N THR A 397 9.25 -21.98 3.15
CA THR A 397 8.28 -21.74 2.06
C THR A 397 8.02 -23.00 1.25
N GLN A 398 9.06 -23.72 0.82
CA GLN A 398 8.89 -24.97 0.07
C GLN A 398 8.15 -26.05 0.89
N LEU A 399 8.39 -26.10 2.20
CA LEU A 399 7.67 -27.00 3.10
C LEU A 399 6.19 -26.61 3.21
N ALA A 400 5.89 -25.32 3.40
CA ALA A 400 4.53 -24.80 3.43
C ALA A 400 3.77 -25.12 2.13
N ASP A 401 4.39 -24.90 0.96
CA ASP A 401 3.80 -25.24 -0.34
C ASP A 401 3.44 -26.73 -0.45
N ARG A 402 4.29 -27.61 0.08
CA ARG A 402 4.04 -29.06 0.07
C ARG A 402 2.89 -29.44 1.01
N ILE A 403 2.72 -28.76 2.14
CA ILE A 403 1.57 -28.94 3.03
C ILE A 403 0.30 -28.44 2.34
N VAL A 404 0.33 -27.24 1.75
CA VAL A 404 -0.78 -26.66 0.97
C VAL A 404 -1.24 -27.62 -0.13
N ALA A 405 -0.30 -28.16 -0.91
CA ALA A 405 -0.60 -29.14 -1.95
C ALA A 405 -1.22 -30.43 -1.38
N ALA A 406 -0.71 -30.94 -0.26
CA ALA A 406 -1.26 -32.13 0.38
C ALA A 406 -2.69 -31.92 0.89
N VAL A 407 -2.97 -30.77 1.51
CA VAL A 407 -4.31 -30.41 2.00
C VAL A 407 -5.27 -30.18 0.82
N ASN A 408 -4.85 -29.50 -0.24
CA ASN A 408 -5.66 -29.29 -1.45
C ASN A 408 -6.06 -30.60 -2.15
N ASN A 409 -5.25 -31.65 -2.05
CA ASN A 409 -5.58 -32.98 -2.56
C ASN A 409 -6.69 -33.68 -1.75
N ARG A 410 -7.26 -33.03 -0.73
CA ARG A 410 -8.30 -33.54 0.16
C ARG A 410 -9.54 -32.63 0.12
N PRO A 411 -10.34 -32.66 -0.97
CA PRO A 411 -11.50 -31.79 -1.13
C PRO A 411 -12.59 -31.99 -0.05
N ALA A 412 -12.61 -33.16 0.60
CA ALA A 412 -13.51 -33.44 1.72
C ALA A 412 -13.24 -32.58 2.97
N LEU A 413 -12.10 -31.89 3.04
CA LEU A 413 -11.82 -30.92 4.09
C LEU A 413 -12.53 -29.58 3.86
N MET A 414 -12.91 -29.23 2.63
CA MET A 414 -13.56 -27.96 2.30
C MET A 414 -12.79 -26.71 2.79
N LEU A 415 -11.46 -26.80 2.83
CA LEU A 415 -10.55 -25.70 3.17
C LEU A 415 -9.84 -25.21 1.91
N ASN A 416 -9.40 -23.96 1.94
CA ASN A 416 -8.57 -23.35 0.90
C ASN A 416 -7.20 -22.95 1.49
N PRO A 417 -6.26 -23.90 1.68
CA PRO A 417 -4.96 -23.63 2.27
C PRO A 417 -4.11 -22.71 1.39
N VAL A 418 -3.42 -21.74 2.01
CA VAL A 418 -2.46 -20.86 1.36
C VAL A 418 -1.14 -20.81 2.12
N ASN A 419 -0.04 -20.60 1.39
CA ASN A 419 1.27 -20.34 1.96
C ASN A 419 1.44 -18.83 2.13
N LEU A 420 1.55 -18.36 3.37
CA LEU A 420 1.77 -16.96 3.70
C LEU A 420 3.14 -16.83 4.37
N ASN A 421 4.16 -16.49 3.58
CA ASN A 421 5.53 -16.27 4.05
C ASN A 421 6.15 -17.47 4.81
N GLY A 422 5.82 -18.70 4.43
CA GLY A 422 6.33 -19.92 5.08
C GLY A 422 5.41 -20.49 6.16
N ASP A 423 4.32 -19.81 6.49
CA ASP A 423 3.24 -20.36 7.32
C ASP A 423 2.10 -20.88 6.45
N VAL A 424 1.35 -21.86 6.95
CA VAL A 424 0.19 -22.39 6.24
C VAL A 424 -1.08 -21.88 6.90
N VAL A 425 -1.84 -21.05 6.20
CA VAL A 425 -3.14 -20.55 6.64
C VAL A 425 -4.22 -21.38 5.96
N LEU A 426 -5.10 -22.00 6.75
CA LEU A 426 -6.21 -22.81 6.27
C LEU A 426 -7.44 -21.91 6.11
N LEU A 427 -7.57 -21.25 4.95
CA LEU A 427 -8.71 -20.39 4.69
C LEU A 427 -10.02 -21.18 4.64
N ASP A 428 -11.12 -20.46 4.82
CA ASP A 428 -12.48 -21.00 4.92
C ASP A 428 -12.69 -21.96 6.09
N THR A 429 -11.86 -21.82 7.14
CA THR A 429 -12.09 -22.48 8.42
C THR A 429 -13.51 -22.17 8.93
N THR A 430 -14.15 -23.20 9.48
CA THR A 430 -15.43 -23.12 10.18
C THR A 430 -15.25 -23.45 11.65
N PRO A 431 -16.19 -23.10 12.53
CA PRO A 431 -16.09 -23.43 13.95
C PRO A 431 -16.00 -24.94 14.25
N GLN A 432 -16.40 -25.82 13.32
CA GLN A 432 -16.26 -27.27 13.48
C GLN A 432 -14.85 -27.79 13.15
N HIS A 433 -14.04 -27.02 12.44
CA HIS A 433 -12.72 -27.44 12.04
C HIS A 433 -11.75 -27.47 13.23
N VAL A 434 -10.96 -28.53 13.30
CA VAL A 434 -9.96 -28.74 14.35
C VAL A 434 -8.63 -29.13 13.70
N LEU A 435 -7.59 -28.36 14.01
CA LEU A 435 -6.20 -28.67 13.69
C LEU A 435 -5.54 -29.31 14.92
N ASN A 436 -5.05 -30.53 14.77
CA ASN A 436 -4.32 -31.24 15.80
C ASN A 436 -2.91 -31.56 15.31
N THR A 437 -1.88 -30.97 15.90
CA THR A 437 -0.48 -31.19 15.51
C THR A 437 0.11 -32.48 16.07
N GLY A 438 -0.70 -33.36 16.66
CA GLY A 438 -0.28 -34.69 17.12
C GLY A 438 0.78 -34.69 18.21
N GLY A 439 0.98 -33.55 18.89
CA GLY A 439 2.07 -33.33 19.85
C GLY A 439 3.43 -33.01 19.20
N SER A 440 3.48 -32.77 17.90
CA SER A 440 4.66 -32.22 17.24
C SER A 440 5.01 -30.88 17.87
N THR A 441 6.20 -30.78 18.48
CA THR A 441 6.73 -29.50 18.99
C THR A 441 7.23 -28.58 17.88
N ALA A 442 7.35 -29.11 16.65
CA ALA A 442 7.86 -28.38 15.51
C ALA A 442 6.79 -27.52 14.82
N ILE A 443 5.50 -27.86 14.96
CA ILE A 443 4.39 -27.11 14.36
C ILE A 443 3.61 -26.44 15.47
N VAL A 444 3.56 -25.11 15.45
CA VAL A 444 2.79 -24.35 16.42
C VAL A 444 1.44 -23.97 15.79
N PRO A 445 0.32 -24.52 16.28
CA PRO A 445 -0.99 -24.10 15.81
C PRO A 445 -1.32 -22.73 16.40
N THR A 446 -1.80 -21.84 15.55
CA THR A 446 -2.35 -20.53 15.92
C THR A 446 -3.60 -20.26 15.08
N THR A 447 -4.20 -19.09 15.22
CA THR A 447 -5.31 -18.64 14.38
C THR A 447 -4.99 -17.28 13.75
N THR A 448 -5.55 -17.04 12.57
CA THR A 448 -5.51 -15.76 11.87
C THR A 448 -6.92 -15.20 11.81
N PRO A 449 -7.21 -14.06 12.46
CA PRO A 449 -8.54 -13.46 12.40
C PRO A 449 -8.96 -13.12 10.97
N LYS A 450 -10.27 -13.23 10.68
CA LYS A 450 -10.84 -12.83 9.39
C LYS A 450 -10.60 -11.35 9.13
N THR A 451 -10.26 -11.00 7.90
CA THR A 451 -10.14 -9.59 7.50
C THR A 451 -11.52 -8.93 7.41
N GLN A 452 -11.57 -7.60 7.38
CA GLN A 452 -12.84 -6.88 7.18
C GLN A 452 -13.52 -7.26 5.85
N ASP A 453 -12.75 -7.52 4.79
CA ASP A 453 -13.25 -7.84 3.46
C ASP A 453 -13.79 -9.27 3.40
N ASP A 454 -13.14 -10.21 4.09
CA ASP A 454 -13.66 -11.58 4.22
C ASP A 454 -15.02 -11.58 4.93
N ILE A 455 -15.15 -10.79 6.00
CA ILE A 455 -16.41 -10.67 6.73
C ILE A 455 -17.47 -10.00 5.86
N ALA A 456 -17.13 -8.94 5.12
CA ALA A 456 -18.05 -8.28 4.19
C ALA A 456 -18.56 -9.24 3.10
N ALA A 457 -17.69 -10.05 2.51
CA ALA A 457 -18.08 -11.07 1.53
C ALA A 457 -19.04 -12.10 2.13
N ARG A 458 -18.87 -12.43 3.40
CA ARG A 458 -19.73 -13.38 4.13
C ARG A 458 -21.08 -12.77 4.50
N ILE A 459 -21.12 -11.48 4.84
CA ILE A 459 -22.37 -10.72 5.01
C ILE A 459 -23.14 -10.69 3.69
N GLU A 460 -22.49 -10.33 2.57
CA GLU A 460 -23.10 -10.33 1.23
C GLU A 460 -23.71 -11.70 0.89
N ALA A 461 -22.93 -12.78 1.04
CA ALA A 461 -23.38 -14.14 0.79
C ALA A 461 -24.58 -14.54 1.68
N ALA A 462 -24.54 -14.16 2.96
CA ALA A 462 -25.64 -14.41 3.89
C ALA A 462 -26.92 -13.68 3.50
N ILE A 463 -26.85 -12.38 3.16
CA ILE A 463 -28.01 -11.60 2.74
C ILE A 463 -28.58 -12.16 1.42
N ARG A 464 -27.72 -12.46 0.43
CA ARG A 464 -28.15 -13.08 -0.83
C ARG A 464 -28.81 -14.44 -0.64
N SER A 465 -28.38 -15.22 0.34
CA SER A 465 -29.05 -16.49 0.68
C SER A 465 -30.50 -16.30 1.15
N GLN A 466 -30.83 -15.10 1.66
CA GLN A 466 -32.16 -14.70 2.12
C GLN A 466 -32.91 -13.82 1.11
N SER A 467 -32.37 -13.59 -0.09
CA SER A 467 -32.95 -12.70 -1.11
C SER A 467 -34.40 -13.03 -1.47
N ALA A 468 -34.75 -14.32 -1.56
CA ALA A 468 -36.13 -14.75 -1.83
C ALA A 468 -37.12 -14.38 -0.71
N ARG A 469 -36.64 -14.25 0.53
CA ARG A 469 -37.45 -13.86 1.70
C ARG A 469 -37.45 -12.35 1.92
N LEU A 470 -36.31 -11.70 1.75
CA LEU A 470 -36.12 -10.27 1.98
C LEU A 470 -36.58 -9.42 0.80
N GLY A 471 -36.58 -9.94 -0.43
CA GLY A 471 -36.73 -9.14 -1.63
C GLY A 471 -35.59 -8.14 -1.83
N LEU A 472 -34.45 -8.37 -1.17
CA LEU A 472 -33.26 -7.51 -1.21
C LEU A 472 -32.09 -8.27 -1.83
N ASP A 473 -31.14 -7.51 -2.34
CA ASP A 473 -29.82 -7.99 -2.76
C ASP A 473 -28.74 -7.27 -1.93
N ALA A 474 -27.52 -7.80 -1.98
CA ALA A 474 -26.35 -7.19 -1.36
C ALA A 474 -25.16 -7.22 -2.31
N PHE A 475 -24.23 -6.30 -2.13
CA PHE A 475 -23.00 -6.21 -2.91
C PHE A 475 -21.84 -5.82 -2.00
N ASN A 476 -20.71 -6.54 -2.07
CA ASN A 476 -19.49 -6.20 -1.35
C ASN A 476 -18.65 -5.21 -2.18
N ASP A 477 -18.56 -3.96 -1.70
CA ASP A 477 -17.78 -2.87 -2.31
C ASP A 477 -16.28 -2.93 -1.94
N GLY A 478 -15.87 -3.92 -1.14
CA GLY A 478 -14.53 -4.02 -0.56
C GLY A 478 -14.33 -3.05 0.61
N ASN A 479 -13.15 -3.08 1.21
CA ASN A 479 -12.81 -2.30 2.42
C ASN A 479 -13.82 -2.46 3.59
N GLY A 480 -14.38 -3.65 3.74
CA GLY A 480 -15.38 -3.99 4.74
C GLY A 480 -16.79 -3.46 4.44
N VAL A 481 -17.05 -2.94 3.25
CA VAL A 481 -18.31 -2.26 2.90
C VAL A 481 -19.25 -3.20 2.15
N VAL A 482 -20.48 -3.35 2.65
CA VAL A 482 -21.56 -4.12 2.01
C VAL A 482 -22.76 -3.21 1.80
N GLN A 483 -23.11 -2.98 0.54
CA GLN A 483 -24.35 -2.31 0.17
C GLN A 483 -25.50 -3.30 0.19
N VAL A 484 -26.63 -2.90 0.76
CA VAL A 484 -27.90 -3.62 0.77
C VAL A 484 -28.92 -2.75 0.03
N PHE A 485 -29.64 -3.35 -0.91
CA PHE A 485 -30.60 -2.61 -1.74
C PHE A 485 -31.76 -3.50 -2.22
N ASP A 486 -32.86 -2.88 -2.62
CA ASP A 486 -33.99 -3.56 -3.26
C ASP A 486 -33.81 -3.48 -4.79
N PRO A 487 -33.64 -4.61 -5.49
CA PRO A 487 -33.47 -4.62 -6.95
C PRO A 487 -34.78 -4.37 -7.72
N ALA A 488 -35.94 -4.54 -7.08
CA ALA A 488 -37.27 -4.47 -7.73
C ALA A 488 -37.98 -3.13 -7.52
N ASP A 489 -37.82 -2.50 -6.37
CA ASP A 489 -38.32 -1.15 -6.09
C ASP A 489 -37.29 -0.38 -5.26
N PRO A 490 -36.50 0.51 -5.87
CA PRO A 490 -35.42 1.13 -5.15
C PRO A 490 -35.89 2.32 -4.27
N ALA A 491 -37.21 2.62 -4.24
CA ALA A 491 -37.80 3.53 -3.25
C ALA A 491 -38.18 2.82 -1.92
N THR A 492 -37.89 1.53 -1.80
CA THR A 492 -38.27 0.71 -0.65
C THR A 492 -37.53 1.08 0.62
N GLN A 493 -38.30 1.51 1.62
CA GLN A 493 -37.84 1.58 3.01
C GLN A 493 -37.79 0.16 3.60
N PHE A 494 -36.61 -0.45 3.65
CA PHE A 494 -36.34 -1.57 4.58
C PHE A 494 -35.70 -1.03 5.85
N ASN A 495 -35.60 -1.85 6.90
CA ASN A 495 -34.94 -1.48 8.14
C ASN A 495 -33.79 -2.45 8.40
N VAL A 496 -32.62 -1.92 8.76
CA VAL A 496 -31.58 -2.70 9.41
C VAL A 496 -31.44 -2.24 10.84
N THR A 497 -31.45 -3.19 11.77
CA THR A 497 -31.22 -2.94 13.19
C THR A 497 -29.95 -3.67 13.59
N ILE A 498 -28.90 -2.91 13.91
CA ILE A 498 -27.65 -3.46 14.44
C ILE A 498 -27.79 -3.50 15.97
N SER A 499 -27.92 -4.70 16.53
CA SER A 499 -28.00 -4.88 17.98
C SER A 499 -26.60 -5.04 18.57
N SER A 500 -26.12 -4.01 19.25
CA SER A 500 -24.94 -4.09 20.15
C SER A 500 -23.64 -4.62 19.53
N VAL A 501 -23.41 -4.37 18.24
CA VAL A 501 -22.21 -4.80 17.52
C VAL A 501 -21.13 -3.73 17.58
N SER A 502 -19.98 -4.02 18.20
CA SER A 502 -18.85 -3.06 18.24
C SER A 502 -18.08 -2.98 16.92
N GLY A 503 -18.21 -4.00 16.07
CA GLY A 503 -17.49 -4.16 14.81
C GLY A 503 -18.26 -3.86 13.52
N LEU A 504 -19.53 -3.42 13.60
CA LEU A 504 -20.38 -3.19 12.42
C LEU A 504 -21.12 -1.86 12.57
N THR A 505 -20.99 -1.00 11.58
CA THR A 505 -21.68 0.29 11.53
C THR A 505 -22.60 0.37 10.32
N GLN A 506 -23.80 0.91 10.50
CA GLN A 506 -24.68 1.25 9.40
C GLN A 506 -24.40 2.67 8.93
N LEU A 507 -24.33 2.86 7.61
CA LEU A 507 -24.25 4.15 6.93
C LEU A 507 -25.41 4.24 5.91
N GLY A 508 -25.87 5.46 5.65
CA GLY A 508 -27.00 5.71 4.76
C GLY A 508 -28.37 5.37 5.35
N THR A 509 -29.40 5.75 4.63
CA THR A 509 -30.81 5.52 4.91
C THR A 509 -31.48 4.82 3.73
N PRO A 510 -32.30 3.79 3.97
CA PRO A 510 -33.03 3.13 2.89
C PRO A 510 -34.03 4.06 2.16
N GLY A 511 -33.91 4.12 0.84
CA GLY A 511 -34.82 4.83 -0.06
C GLY A 511 -34.53 6.33 -0.19
N VAL A 512 -35.45 7.06 -0.81
CA VAL A 512 -35.32 8.51 -1.03
C VAL A 512 -36.41 9.33 -0.33
N THR A 513 -36.13 10.60 -0.07
CA THR A 513 -37.09 11.59 0.42
C THR A 513 -38.35 11.60 -0.45
N ALA A 514 -39.52 11.65 0.20
CA ALA A 514 -40.80 11.65 -0.49
C ALA A 514 -40.88 12.72 -1.60
N GLY A 515 -41.14 12.28 -2.84
CA GLY A 515 -41.24 13.14 -4.03
C GLY A 515 -39.92 13.35 -4.79
N ALA A 516 -38.78 12.87 -4.27
CA ALA A 516 -37.54 12.79 -5.02
C ALA A 516 -37.56 11.58 -5.98
N VAL A 517 -36.88 11.72 -7.12
CA VAL A 517 -36.53 10.62 -8.02
C VAL A 517 -35.17 10.10 -7.62
N ARG A 518 -35.06 8.79 -7.45
CA ARG A 518 -33.83 8.16 -7.03
C ARG A 518 -32.74 8.20 -8.10
N VAL A 519 -31.50 8.40 -7.66
CA VAL A 519 -30.29 8.24 -8.46
C VAL A 519 -29.43 7.15 -7.84
N PRO A 520 -29.45 5.92 -8.38
CA PRO A 520 -28.58 4.83 -7.91
C PRO A 520 -27.12 5.20 -8.10
N VAL A 521 -26.38 5.40 -7.01
CA VAL A 521 -24.93 5.56 -7.06
C VAL A 521 -24.29 4.57 -6.11
N GLN A 522 -23.15 4.00 -6.50
CA GLN A 522 -22.30 3.23 -5.60
C GLN A 522 -21.03 4.04 -5.33
N PRO A 523 -20.43 3.97 -4.12
CA PRO A 523 -19.14 4.62 -3.87
C PRO A 523 -18.04 4.23 -4.87
N SER A 524 -18.13 3.01 -5.41
CA SER A 524 -17.20 2.47 -6.40
C SER A 524 -17.44 2.97 -7.84
N PHE A 525 -18.52 3.71 -8.11
CA PHE A 525 -18.82 4.20 -9.46
C PHE A 525 -17.77 5.21 -9.94
N THR A 526 -17.30 5.02 -11.18
CA THR A 526 -16.55 6.05 -11.90
C THR A 526 -17.46 7.21 -12.27
N GLU A 527 -16.87 8.37 -12.62
CA GLU A 527 -17.61 9.56 -13.06
C GLU A 527 -18.60 9.24 -14.20
N ASP A 528 -18.17 8.47 -15.19
CA ASP A 528 -19.01 8.00 -16.31
C ASP A 528 -20.21 7.15 -15.84
N GLN A 529 -20.00 6.26 -14.86
CA GLN A 529 -21.07 5.43 -14.31
C GLN A 529 -22.09 6.26 -13.53
N VAL A 530 -21.62 7.28 -12.80
CA VAL A 530 -22.50 8.27 -12.14
C VAL A 530 -23.30 9.06 -13.18
N ALA A 531 -22.67 9.49 -14.29
CA ALA A 531 -23.36 10.21 -15.36
C ALA A 531 -24.47 9.37 -16.01
N VAL A 532 -24.20 8.09 -16.26
CA VAL A 532 -25.18 7.10 -16.73
C VAL A 532 -26.34 6.99 -15.75
N ALA A 533 -26.07 6.88 -14.44
CA ALA A 533 -27.11 6.77 -13.42
C ALA A 533 -28.00 8.02 -13.33
N ILE A 534 -27.40 9.22 -13.34
CA ILE A 534 -28.14 10.50 -13.34
C ILE A 534 -29.00 10.63 -14.61
N ARG A 535 -28.45 10.32 -15.79
CA ARG A 535 -29.20 10.33 -17.05
C ARG A 535 -30.43 9.42 -16.98
N ASP A 536 -30.27 8.20 -16.49
CA ASP A 536 -31.36 7.22 -16.41
C ASP A 536 -32.44 7.66 -15.42
N ALA A 537 -32.04 8.26 -14.30
CA ALA A 537 -32.97 8.86 -13.35
C ALA A 537 -33.77 10.03 -13.98
N ILE A 538 -33.10 10.94 -14.70
CA ILE A 538 -33.77 12.06 -15.38
C ILE A 538 -34.74 11.54 -16.44
N THR A 539 -34.32 10.57 -17.25
CA THR A 539 -35.13 10.01 -18.34
C THR A 539 -36.33 9.20 -17.85
N SER A 540 -36.23 8.58 -16.67
CA SER A 540 -37.33 7.86 -16.03
C SER A 540 -38.26 8.75 -15.18
N SER A 541 -37.90 10.04 -15.01
CA SER A 541 -38.70 11.00 -14.26
C SER A 541 -39.93 11.48 -15.03
N SER A 542 -40.75 12.33 -14.38
CA SER A 542 -41.91 12.96 -15.02
C SER A 542 -41.58 14.19 -15.88
N LEU A 543 -40.30 14.59 -15.97
CA LEU A 543 -39.87 15.75 -16.75
C LEU A 543 -40.00 15.49 -18.26
N ALA A 544 -40.45 16.50 -19.01
CA ALA A 544 -40.51 16.44 -20.47
C ALA A 544 -39.15 16.80 -21.11
N LEU A 545 -38.08 16.13 -20.68
CA LEU A 545 -36.68 16.48 -20.97
C LEU A 545 -35.93 15.27 -21.52
N SER A 546 -35.02 15.49 -22.47
CA SER A 546 -34.08 14.45 -22.92
C SER A 546 -32.71 14.66 -22.26
N ALA A 547 -32.15 13.61 -21.69
CA ALA A 547 -30.78 13.59 -21.17
C ALA A 547 -29.90 12.59 -21.94
N SER A 548 -28.62 12.92 -22.12
CA SER A 548 -27.61 12.00 -22.68
C SER A 548 -26.40 11.97 -21.76
N ALA A 549 -25.72 10.83 -21.61
CA ALA A 549 -24.48 10.73 -20.86
C ALA A 549 -23.32 10.56 -21.86
N ILE A 550 -22.32 11.44 -21.80
CA ILE A 550 -21.10 11.40 -22.61
C ILE A 550 -19.93 11.57 -21.65
N ASN A 551 -19.20 10.47 -21.39
CA ASN A 551 -18.18 10.40 -20.35
C ASN A 551 -18.78 10.84 -18.98
N ASP A 552 -18.09 11.74 -18.28
CA ASP A 552 -18.43 12.35 -17.00
C ASP A 552 -19.48 13.48 -17.10
N VAL A 553 -20.18 13.60 -18.24
CA VAL A 553 -21.15 14.68 -18.47
C VAL A 553 -22.54 14.13 -18.81
N VAL A 554 -23.55 14.63 -18.11
CA VAL A 554 -24.96 14.49 -18.46
C VAL A 554 -25.43 15.73 -19.22
N GLN A 555 -25.64 15.57 -20.51
CA GLN A 555 -26.18 16.60 -21.38
C GLN A 555 -27.69 16.73 -21.25
N LEU A 556 -28.19 17.93 -20.99
CA LEU A 556 -29.61 18.22 -20.86
C LEU A 556 -30.13 18.95 -22.11
N SER A 557 -31.42 18.78 -22.45
CA SER A 557 -32.01 19.52 -23.58
C SER A 557 -32.03 21.03 -23.34
N ALA A 558 -31.98 21.81 -24.41
CA ALA A 558 -32.02 23.28 -24.34
C ALA A 558 -33.24 23.79 -23.55
N GLY A 559 -33.03 24.82 -22.72
CA GLY A 559 -34.06 25.40 -21.85
C GLY A 559 -34.25 24.68 -20.52
N SER A 560 -33.48 23.62 -20.27
CA SER A 560 -33.40 22.98 -18.96
C SER A 560 -32.69 23.85 -17.93
N THR A 561 -33.00 23.62 -16.66
CA THR A 561 -32.30 24.21 -15.52
C THR A 561 -31.75 23.10 -14.63
N PHE A 562 -30.60 23.34 -14.00
CA PHE A 562 -30.01 22.43 -13.04
C PHE A 562 -29.57 23.21 -11.80
N ASP A 563 -29.97 22.71 -10.63
CA ASP A 563 -29.51 23.18 -9.33
C ASP A 563 -28.87 21.98 -8.62
N PRO A 564 -27.55 21.99 -8.39
CA PRO A 564 -26.85 20.88 -7.75
C PRO A 564 -27.29 20.63 -6.30
N GLY A 565 -28.06 21.53 -5.67
CA GLY A 565 -28.58 21.32 -4.31
C GLY A 565 -27.43 21.06 -3.33
N SER A 566 -27.47 20.00 -2.52
CA SER A 566 -26.35 19.65 -1.62
C SER A 566 -25.25 18.81 -2.27
N THR A 567 -25.48 18.30 -3.49
CA THR A 567 -24.57 17.35 -4.12
C THR A 567 -23.24 17.97 -4.54
N ALA A 568 -22.23 17.10 -4.69
CA ALA A 568 -20.95 17.38 -5.31
C ALA A 568 -21.00 17.45 -6.86
N LEU A 569 -22.16 17.71 -7.47
CA LEU A 569 -22.29 17.80 -8.93
C LEU A 569 -21.99 19.23 -9.42
N ILE A 570 -21.38 19.36 -10.60
CA ILE A 570 -21.00 20.67 -11.16
C ILE A 570 -21.87 21.04 -12.37
N PRO A 571 -22.50 22.23 -12.38
CA PRO A 571 -23.10 22.80 -13.58
C PRO A 571 -22.02 23.19 -14.60
N ILE A 572 -22.13 22.72 -15.84
CA ILE A 572 -21.23 23.13 -16.94
C ILE A 572 -22.03 23.71 -18.13
N ASP A 573 -21.41 24.63 -18.86
CA ASP A 573 -22.00 25.21 -20.07
C ASP A 573 -21.60 24.39 -21.31
N PRO A 574 -22.54 23.71 -21.99
CA PRO A 574 -22.19 22.89 -23.16
C PRO A 574 -21.68 23.68 -24.35
N THR A 575 -21.90 25.00 -24.38
CA THR A 575 -21.57 25.83 -25.55
C THR A 575 -20.13 26.36 -25.53
N ASP A 576 -19.42 26.22 -24.42
CA ASP A 576 -18.06 26.73 -24.27
C ASP A 576 -17.18 25.81 -23.40
N PRO A 577 -16.36 24.93 -24.01
CA PRO A 577 -15.45 24.07 -23.27
C PRO A 577 -14.28 24.82 -22.60
N LEU A 578 -14.13 26.12 -22.85
CA LEU A 578 -13.18 27.00 -22.16
C LEU A 578 -13.87 27.88 -21.10
N SER A 579 -15.17 27.65 -20.85
CA SER A 579 -15.90 28.41 -19.85
C SER A 579 -15.30 28.18 -18.46
N PRO A 580 -15.27 29.22 -17.62
CA PRO A 580 -14.84 29.08 -16.23
C PRO A 580 -15.69 28.04 -15.52
N MET A 581 -15.07 27.26 -14.63
CA MET A 581 -15.79 26.31 -13.78
C MET A 581 -16.78 27.06 -12.91
N ARG A 582 -18.06 26.71 -12.98
CA ARG A 582 -19.10 27.44 -12.27
C ARG A 582 -19.22 26.94 -10.83
N VAL A 583 -19.05 27.86 -9.88
CA VAL A 583 -19.27 27.66 -8.45
C VAL A 583 -20.64 28.23 -8.11
N PHE A 584 -21.62 27.33 -7.95
CA PHE A 584 -22.99 27.74 -7.69
C PHE A 584 -23.16 28.37 -6.30
N ILE A 585 -23.68 29.60 -6.27
CA ILE A 585 -24.08 30.30 -5.05
C ILE A 585 -25.52 30.81 -5.16
N GLY A 586 -26.47 29.97 -4.76
CA GLY A 586 -27.87 30.33 -4.68
C GLY A 586 -28.19 31.13 -3.41
N PRO A 587 -28.96 32.23 -3.49
CA PRO A 587 -29.35 33.01 -2.30
C PRO A 587 -30.26 32.20 -1.36
N THR A 588 -30.94 31.17 -1.87
CA THR A 588 -31.78 30.28 -1.05
C THR A 588 -32.04 28.95 -1.74
N ILE A 589 -31.86 27.83 -1.02
CA ILE A 589 -32.41 26.54 -1.47
C ILE A 589 -33.93 26.61 -1.25
N THR A 590 -34.69 26.54 -2.33
CA THR A 590 -36.16 26.55 -2.26
C THR A 590 -36.68 25.12 -2.39
N VAL A 591 -37.22 24.58 -1.30
CA VAL A 591 -37.84 23.25 -1.27
C VAL A 591 -39.35 23.43 -1.24
N ASN A 592 -40.05 23.00 -2.28
CA ASN A 592 -41.52 23.05 -2.38
C ASN A 592 -42.10 24.47 -2.16
N GLY A 593 -41.41 25.51 -2.64
CA GLY A 593 -41.81 26.90 -2.45
C GLY A 593 -41.55 27.47 -1.05
N VAL A 594 -40.92 26.69 -0.17
CA VAL A 594 -40.43 27.16 1.15
C VAL A 594 -38.92 27.39 1.04
N GLN A 595 -38.48 28.59 1.39
CA GLN A 595 -37.06 28.91 1.54
C GLN A 595 -36.51 28.17 2.77
N THR A 596 -35.70 27.12 2.58
CA THR A 596 -35.33 26.24 3.69
C THR A 596 -33.94 26.49 4.26
N ARG A 597 -32.98 27.04 3.49
CA ARG A 597 -31.66 27.44 4.03
C ARG A 597 -30.95 28.41 3.10
N GLN A 598 -30.35 29.45 3.67
CA GLN A 598 -29.36 30.30 3.00
C GLN A 598 -28.02 29.54 2.99
N GLN A 599 -27.34 29.46 1.84
CA GLN A 599 -26.03 28.82 1.77
C GLN A 599 -25.05 29.53 2.72
N THR A 600 -24.47 28.73 3.61
CA THR A 600 -23.47 29.14 4.58
C THR A 600 -22.12 29.34 3.90
N PRO A 601 -21.19 30.10 4.50
CA PRO A 601 -19.81 30.17 4.03
C PRO A 601 -19.17 28.81 3.77
N ASN A 602 -19.48 27.80 4.61
CA ASN A 602 -18.97 26.44 4.44
C ASN A 602 -19.50 25.76 3.18
N ASP A 603 -20.78 25.91 2.87
CA ASP A 603 -21.37 25.34 1.65
C ASP A 603 -20.67 25.90 0.39
N ILE A 604 -20.15 27.13 0.45
CA ILE A 604 -19.45 27.79 -0.67
C ILE A 604 -17.99 27.34 -0.74
N ALA A 605 -17.32 27.28 0.42
CA ALA A 605 -15.95 26.78 0.54
C ALA A 605 -15.85 25.35 0.00
N GLN A 606 -16.79 24.48 0.38
CA GLN A 606 -16.86 23.09 -0.09
C GLN A 606 -17.00 23.01 -1.61
N ARG A 607 -17.89 23.81 -2.21
CA ARG A 607 -18.07 23.84 -3.67
C ARG A 607 -16.85 24.36 -4.40
N LEU A 608 -16.22 25.41 -3.89
CA LEU A 608 -15.01 25.95 -4.50
C LEU A 608 -13.88 24.94 -4.44
N ALA A 609 -13.64 24.31 -3.28
CA ALA A 609 -12.63 23.27 -3.14
C ALA A 609 -12.88 22.08 -4.08
N LEU A 610 -14.13 21.64 -4.21
CA LEU A 610 -14.49 20.60 -5.16
C LEU A 610 -14.22 21.02 -6.61
N ALA A 611 -14.63 22.24 -7.00
CA ALA A 611 -14.36 22.77 -8.33
C ALA A 611 -12.85 22.83 -8.60
N ILE A 612 -12.03 23.20 -7.61
CA ILE A 612 -10.56 23.22 -7.74
C ILE A 612 -10.00 21.82 -7.99
N ARG A 613 -10.45 20.80 -7.23
CA ARG A 613 -10.02 19.41 -7.46
C ARG A 613 -10.32 18.93 -8.87
N LEU A 614 -11.45 19.36 -9.42
CA LEU A 614 -11.95 18.95 -10.74
C LEU A 614 -11.40 19.80 -11.89
N SER A 615 -10.67 20.87 -11.59
CA SER A 615 -10.04 21.75 -12.59
C SER A 615 -8.77 21.16 -13.20
N GLY A 616 -8.20 20.10 -12.60
CA GLY A 616 -6.94 19.50 -13.03
C GLY A 616 -5.69 20.28 -12.58
N LEU A 617 -5.85 21.37 -11.82
CA LEU A 617 -4.73 22.08 -11.20
C LEU A 617 -3.96 21.18 -10.23
N ALA A 618 -2.65 21.34 -10.15
CA ALA A 618 -1.81 20.75 -9.11
C ALA A 618 -1.94 21.51 -7.77
N VAL A 619 -3.19 21.78 -7.37
CA VAL A 619 -3.58 22.44 -6.13
C VAL A 619 -4.43 21.48 -5.32
N THR A 620 -4.06 21.26 -4.06
CA THR A 620 -4.82 20.44 -3.11
C THR A 620 -5.61 21.36 -2.18
N PRO A 621 -6.92 21.57 -2.43
CA PRO A 621 -7.73 22.38 -1.55
C PRO A 621 -8.09 21.60 -0.29
N SER A 622 -7.73 22.16 0.86
CA SER A 622 -8.01 21.63 2.19
C SER A 622 -9.18 22.40 2.83
N LEU A 623 -10.14 21.65 3.36
CA LEU A 623 -11.35 22.12 4.03
C LEU A 623 -11.38 21.56 5.46
N ASP A 624 -11.91 22.37 6.38
CA ASP A 624 -12.70 21.89 7.53
C ASP A 624 -12.08 20.80 8.44
N ASN A 625 -10.78 20.78 8.65
CA ASN A 625 -10.11 19.74 9.44
C ASN A 625 -9.54 20.24 10.78
N HIS A 626 -10.09 21.33 11.30
CA HIS A 626 -9.92 21.69 12.70
C HIS A 626 -11.21 22.26 13.30
N ASN A 627 -11.60 21.79 14.49
CA ASN A 627 -12.79 22.22 15.24
C ASN A 627 -12.87 23.74 15.57
N ASN A 628 -11.88 24.54 15.16
CA ASN A 628 -11.79 25.99 15.39
C ASN A 628 -11.74 26.81 14.09
N LEU A 629 -11.72 26.17 12.91
CA LEU A 629 -11.99 26.87 11.65
C LEU A 629 -13.50 26.94 11.50
N ASP A 630 -14.03 28.08 11.07
CA ASP A 630 -15.46 28.35 10.96
C ASP A 630 -16.11 27.71 9.70
N GLY A 631 -15.45 26.70 9.11
CA GLY A 631 -15.80 26.05 7.85
C GLY A 631 -15.77 26.94 6.62
N SER A 632 -15.47 28.24 6.76
CA SER A 632 -15.55 29.19 5.65
C SER A 632 -14.29 29.24 4.78
N SER A 633 -13.20 28.61 5.21
CA SER A 633 -11.87 28.80 4.62
C SER A 633 -11.41 27.59 3.78
N VAL A 634 -10.78 27.87 2.65
CA VAL A 634 -10.17 26.87 1.74
C VAL A 634 -8.67 27.16 1.65
N ASN A 635 -7.83 26.29 2.19
CA ASN A 635 -6.37 26.42 1.99
C ASN A 635 -5.96 25.75 0.68
N LEU A 636 -5.17 26.45 -0.14
CA LEU A 636 -4.77 26.06 -1.48
C LEU A 636 -3.30 25.64 -1.52
N VAL A 637 -3.01 24.45 -0.99
CA VAL A 637 -1.65 23.91 -1.02
C VAL A 637 -1.25 23.66 -2.48
N GLY A 638 -0.14 24.28 -2.91
CA GLY A 638 0.35 24.21 -4.29
C GLY A 638 -0.10 25.36 -5.20
N ALA A 639 -0.98 26.26 -4.74
CA ALA A 639 -1.27 27.49 -5.47
C ALA A 639 -0.09 28.48 -5.38
N VAL A 640 0.17 29.19 -6.48
CA VAL A 640 1.21 30.24 -6.58
C VAL A 640 0.60 31.65 -6.65
N SER A 641 -0.60 31.77 -7.20
CA SER A 641 -1.36 33.02 -7.16
C SER A 641 -2.86 32.76 -7.17
N VAL A 642 -3.60 33.70 -6.56
CA VAL A 642 -5.05 33.78 -6.68
C VAL A 642 -5.43 35.19 -7.07
N ASP A 643 -5.94 35.34 -8.29
CA ASP A 643 -6.41 36.61 -8.83
C ASP A 643 -7.94 36.69 -8.76
N ARG A 644 -8.46 37.71 -8.09
CA ARG A 644 -9.89 38.01 -8.02
C ARG A 644 -10.23 39.04 -9.09
N SER A 645 -11.32 38.82 -9.85
CA SER A 645 -11.81 39.86 -10.75
C SER A 645 -13.34 39.97 -10.72
N ALA A 646 -13.82 41.22 -10.64
CA ALA A 646 -15.18 41.54 -11.00
C ALA A 646 -15.30 41.35 -12.51
N GLY A 647 -16.05 40.35 -12.96
CA GLY A 647 -16.27 40.12 -14.38
C GLY A 647 -17.14 41.23 -14.96
N LEU A 648 -16.51 42.35 -15.30
CA LEU A 648 -17.08 43.35 -16.20
C LEU A 648 -17.04 42.77 -17.62
N PHE A 649 -17.97 41.86 -17.93
CA PHE A 649 -18.31 41.64 -19.34
C PHE A 649 -19.10 42.86 -19.82
N GLY A 650 -18.36 43.85 -20.35
CA GLY A 650 -18.93 44.91 -21.15
C GLY A 650 -19.60 44.31 -22.38
N ARG A 651 -20.93 44.18 -22.35
CA ARG A 651 -21.70 43.66 -23.49
C ARG A 651 -21.58 44.54 -24.75
N ASP A 652 -21.15 45.80 -24.65
CA ASP A 652 -21.32 46.78 -25.74
C ASP A 652 -20.08 47.61 -26.14
N GLY A 653 -18.86 47.29 -25.69
CA GLY A 653 -17.64 47.97 -26.18
C GLY A 653 -17.57 49.49 -25.97
N LEU A 654 -18.30 50.02 -24.97
CA LEU A 654 -18.25 51.43 -24.58
C LEU A 654 -17.24 51.62 -23.42
N PRO A 655 -16.43 52.70 -23.43
CA PRO A 655 -15.51 53.01 -22.33
C PRO A 655 -16.29 53.31 -21.04
N ASP A 656 -15.80 52.72 -19.96
CA ASP A 656 -16.41 52.64 -18.64
C ASP A 656 -16.79 54.01 -18.03
N ASP A 657 -17.94 54.05 -17.36
CA ASP A 657 -18.24 55.07 -16.36
C ASP A 657 -17.72 54.57 -14.99
N PRO A 658 -16.63 55.14 -14.45
CA PRO A 658 -16.01 54.71 -13.20
C PRO A 658 -16.84 55.07 -11.94
N THR A 659 -18.05 55.62 -12.08
CA THR A 659 -18.82 56.15 -10.93
C THR A 659 -19.89 55.21 -10.35
N ILE A 660 -20.05 53.97 -10.86
CA ILE A 660 -21.15 53.06 -10.46
C ILE A 660 -20.68 51.76 -9.73
N LEU A 661 -19.44 51.67 -9.25
CA LEU A 661 -19.00 50.53 -8.42
C LEU A 661 -18.45 51.02 -7.07
N THR A 662 -19.32 51.16 -6.07
CA THR A 662 -18.93 51.63 -4.72
C THR A 662 -18.47 50.54 -3.76
N GLN A 663 -18.38 49.27 -4.15
CA GLN A 663 -17.66 48.26 -3.35
C GLN A 663 -16.87 47.28 -4.23
N PRO A 664 -15.53 47.26 -4.14
CA PRO A 664 -14.69 46.23 -4.74
C PRO A 664 -14.99 44.85 -4.13
N ILE A 665 -14.95 43.79 -4.95
CA ILE A 665 -14.99 42.38 -4.50
C ILE A 665 -13.88 42.06 -3.48
N ASP A 666 -12.82 42.87 -3.43
CA ASP A 666 -11.69 42.69 -2.53
C ASP A 666 -12.08 42.62 -1.04
N ASP A 667 -13.24 43.18 -0.66
CA ASP A 667 -13.79 43.13 0.71
C ASP A 667 -14.63 41.87 1.02
N VAL A 668 -15.03 41.11 -0.01
CA VAL A 668 -16.05 40.06 0.11
C VAL A 668 -15.45 38.66 0.20
N ILE A 669 -14.58 38.26 -0.74
CA ILE A 669 -13.84 36.99 -0.67
C ILE A 669 -12.41 37.33 -0.27
N LYS A 670 -11.98 36.97 0.94
CA LYS A 670 -10.63 37.34 1.41
C LYS A 670 -9.61 36.32 0.93
N VAL A 671 -8.50 36.80 0.37
CA VAL A 671 -7.30 36.00 0.13
C VAL A 671 -6.34 36.32 1.28
N GLU A 672 -6.00 35.31 2.06
CA GLU A 672 -5.04 35.39 3.16
C GLU A 672 -3.80 34.56 2.81
N GLY A 673 -2.65 34.98 3.31
CA GLY A 673 -1.36 34.36 3.00
C GLY A 673 -0.72 34.80 1.68
N ALA A 674 0.58 34.55 1.57
CA ALA A 674 1.39 34.72 0.38
C ALA A 674 2.04 33.37 0.00
N VAL A 675 2.69 33.32 -1.16
CA VAL A 675 3.38 32.11 -1.59
C VAL A 675 4.86 32.22 -1.31
N GLY A 676 5.36 31.22 -0.59
CA GLY A 676 6.76 31.11 -0.22
C GLY A 676 7.08 31.84 1.08
N VAL A 677 8.37 31.89 1.38
CA VAL A 677 8.89 32.53 2.60
C VAL A 677 9.74 33.74 2.25
N THR A 678 9.93 34.62 3.21
CA THR A 678 10.86 35.75 3.11
C THR A 678 12.23 35.24 2.62
N PRO A 679 12.86 35.89 1.61
CA PRO A 679 14.15 35.45 1.08
C PRO A 679 15.20 35.27 2.19
N GLY A 680 15.75 34.06 2.29
CA GLY A 680 16.73 33.67 3.31
C GLY A 680 16.16 32.90 4.50
N ASN A 681 14.83 32.84 4.64
CA ASN A 681 14.18 32.00 5.64
C ASN A 681 14.08 30.54 5.15
N VAL A 682 14.06 29.60 6.10
CA VAL A 682 13.81 28.18 5.82
C VAL A 682 12.33 27.90 5.96
N ARG A 683 11.72 27.38 4.89
CA ARG A 683 10.29 27.09 4.82
C ARG A 683 9.92 25.85 5.64
N VAL A 684 8.92 25.99 6.50
CA VAL A 684 8.13 24.88 7.04
C VAL A 684 6.75 24.98 6.44
N GLU A 685 6.42 24.04 5.56
CA GLU A 685 5.07 23.97 4.97
C GLU A 685 4.10 23.49 6.03
N VAL A 686 3.19 24.37 6.41
CA VAL A 686 2.08 24.06 7.29
C VAL A 686 0.77 24.38 6.60
N ASN A 687 -0.32 23.98 7.23
CA ASN A 687 -1.61 24.52 6.91
C ASN A 687 -2.41 24.57 8.20
N THR A 688 -3.44 25.41 8.23
CA THR A 688 -4.38 25.54 9.37
C THR A 688 -5.01 24.21 9.80
N SER A 689 -4.91 23.26 8.89
CA SER A 689 -5.40 21.91 8.84
C SER A 689 -4.60 20.91 9.70
N MET A 690 -3.30 21.15 9.90
CA MET A 690 -2.43 20.23 10.64
C MET A 690 -2.73 20.26 12.14
N SER A 691 -2.87 19.08 12.72
CA SER A 691 -2.81 18.89 14.17
C SER A 691 -1.46 19.34 14.72
N ARG A 692 -1.39 19.55 16.04
CA ARG A 692 -0.13 19.83 16.74
C ARG A 692 0.97 18.80 16.41
N ILE A 693 0.60 17.54 16.23
CA ILE A 693 1.54 16.46 15.93
C ILE A 693 2.05 16.59 14.50
N GLU A 694 1.17 16.86 13.53
CA GLU A 694 1.57 17.01 12.13
C GLU A 694 2.45 18.24 11.92
N VAL A 695 2.15 19.37 12.58
CA VAL A 695 3.04 20.54 12.57
C VAL A 695 4.40 20.17 13.17
N ALA A 696 4.43 19.45 14.29
CA ALA A 696 5.68 19.00 14.90
C ALA A 696 6.48 18.10 13.95
N THR A 697 5.82 17.22 13.20
CA THR A 697 6.46 16.36 12.20
C THR A 697 7.05 17.18 11.05
N GLN A 698 6.31 18.15 10.51
CA GLN A 698 6.83 19.02 9.43
C GLN A 698 8.02 19.84 9.90
N LEU A 699 7.93 20.41 11.10
CA LEU A 699 9.01 21.14 11.72
C LEU A 699 10.22 20.22 11.95
N ASN A 700 10.00 19.00 12.47
CA ASN A 700 11.07 18.02 12.67
C ASN A 700 11.76 17.67 11.37
N ASN A 701 11.02 17.43 10.28
CA ASN A 701 11.61 17.15 8.97
C ASN A 701 12.57 18.28 8.54
N VAL A 702 12.17 19.54 8.72
CA VAL A 702 13.04 20.69 8.44
C VAL A 702 14.25 20.69 9.39
N LEU A 703 14.04 20.52 10.69
CA LEU A 703 15.12 20.53 11.69
C LEU A 703 16.14 19.40 11.46
N GLU A 704 15.70 18.21 11.09
CA GLU A 704 16.56 17.06 10.75
C GLU A 704 17.49 17.40 9.58
N THR A 705 17.00 18.10 8.56
CA THR A 705 17.87 18.55 7.46
C THR A 705 18.86 19.63 7.88
N LEU A 706 18.47 20.49 8.82
CA LEU A 706 19.24 21.66 9.19
C LEU A 706 20.31 21.36 10.25
N PHE A 707 20.04 20.44 11.17
CA PHE A 707 20.77 20.29 12.43
C PHE A 707 21.21 18.85 12.75
N TYR A 708 20.78 17.83 11.99
CA TYR A 708 21.25 16.46 12.24
C TYR A 708 22.56 16.15 11.50
N ASN A 709 23.52 15.55 12.21
CA ASN A 709 24.79 15.12 11.63
C ASN A 709 24.54 13.95 10.66
N LYS A 710 24.70 14.20 9.35
CA LYS A 710 24.65 13.14 8.34
C LYS A 710 25.80 12.15 8.57
N SER A 711 25.47 10.88 8.81
CA SER A 711 26.43 9.78 8.86
C SER A 711 26.44 9.05 7.50
N LEU A 712 27.64 8.81 6.97
CA LEU A 712 27.82 8.04 5.75
C LEU A 712 27.78 6.54 6.11
N LEU A 713 26.66 5.87 5.83
CA LEU A 713 26.65 4.40 5.82
C LEU A 713 27.27 3.92 4.51
N THR A 714 28.54 3.54 4.55
CA THR A 714 29.15 2.82 3.42
C THR A 714 28.72 1.36 3.46
N ARG A 715 28.36 0.79 2.31
CA ARG A 715 28.18 -0.67 2.17
C ARG A 715 29.51 -1.39 2.46
N THR A 716 29.46 -2.71 2.65
CA THR A 716 30.68 -3.49 2.88
C THR A 716 31.62 -3.38 1.68
N GLY A 717 32.94 -3.39 1.92
CA GLY A 717 33.96 -3.23 0.87
C GLY A 717 34.02 -4.35 -0.18
N LEU A 718 33.14 -5.36 -0.10
CA LEU A 718 32.99 -6.42 -1.11
C LEU A 718 32.12 -5.98 -2.30
N GLU A 719 31.35 -4.89 -2.15
CA GLU A 719 30.42 -4.39 -3.17
C GLU A 719 30.90 -3.11 -3.86
N THR A 720 32.13 -2.66 -3.59
CA THR A 720 32.73 -1.45 -4.19
C THR A 720 33.83 -1.86 -5.16
N TYR A 721 33.71 -1.44 -6.41
CA TYR A 721 34.68 -1.68 -7.48
C TYR A 721 35.58 -0.46 -7.69
N ASP A 722 36.76 -0.69 -8.27
CA ASP A 722 37.66 0.37 -8.71
C ASP A 722 36.96 1.26 -9.74
N GLY A 723 36.97 2.57 -9.50
CA GLY A 723 36.26 3.54 -10.33
C GLY A 723 34.80 3.77 -9.94
N ASP A 724 34.28 3.07 -8.93
CA ASP A 724 33.00 3.44 -8.33
C ASP A 724 33.12 4.84 -7.73
N THR A 725 32.11 5.67 -8.00
CA THR A 725 32.08 7.02 -7.48
C THR A 725 30.89 7.21 -6.56
N PHE A 726 31.07 8.09 -5.57
CA PHE A 726 29.95 8.67 -4.85
C PHE A 726 30.11 10.18 -4.84
N THR A 727 28.98 10.88 -4.86
CA THR A 727 28.96 12.35 -4.88
C THR A 727 28.41 12.86 -3.57
N LEU A 728 29.15 13.76 -2.94
CA LEU A 728 28.66 14.57 -1.83
C LEU A 728 28.15 15.89 -2.38
N ASP A 729 26.86 16.12 -2.17
CA ASP A 729 26.16 17.35 -2.55
C ASP A 729 25.53 17.95 -1.28
N ASP A 730 25.96 19.15 -0.92
CA ASP A 730 25.39 19.95 0.18
C ASP A 730 24.43 21.03 -0.34
N SER A 731 24.18 21.06 -1.65
CA SER A 731 23.36 22.01 -2.39
C SER A 731 23.80 23.48 -2.27
N ILE A 732 24.97 23.73 -1.68
CA ILE A 732 25.55 25.07 -1.48
C ILE A 732 26.84 25.20 -2.30
N ASN A 733 27.67 24.16 -2.29
CA ASN A 733 28.90 24.06 -3.06
C ASN A 733 28.70 23.14 -4.27
N PRO A 734 29.50 23.29 -5.34
CA PRO A 734 29.51 22.32 -6.44
C PRO A 734 29.69 20.91 -5.90
N PRO A 735 28.89 19.92 -6.35
CA PRO A 735 28.99 18.56 -5.87
C PRO A 735 30.42 18.03 -6.02
N VAL A 736 30.92 17.38 -4.96
CA VAL A 736 32.26 16.79 -4.95
C VAL A 736 32.11 15.29 -5.15
N THR A 737 32.59 14.79 -6.28
CA THR A 737 32.64 13.37 -6.58
C THR A 737 33.94 12.77 -6.06
N PHE A 738 33.80 11.74 -5.24
CA PHE A 738 34.88 10.90 -4.75
C PHE A 738 34.86 9.59 -5.53
N GLU A 739 36.03 9.09 -5.88
CA GLU A 739 36.23 7.80 -6.53
C GLU A 739 36.90 6.84 -5.55
N PHE A 740 36.43 5.60 -5.52
CA PHE A 740 37.15 4.52 -4.88
C PHE A 740 38.28 4.07 -5.81
N ASP A 741 39.52 4.39 -5.42
CA ASP A 741 40.74 4.03 -6.15
C ASP A 741 41.49 2.93 -5.39
N SER A 742 41.60 1.75 -6.02
CA SER A 742 42.31 0.59 -5.49
C SER A 742 43.80 0.55 -5.90
N GLY A 743 44.27 1.53 -6.69
CA GLY A 743 45.59 1.58 -7.29
C GLY A 743 45.72 0.71 -8.54
N PHE A 744 46.95 0.31 -8.88
CA PHE A 744 47.18 -0.56 -10.05
C PHE A 744 46.98 -2.04 -9.71
N ASN A 745 45.93 -2.65 -10.25
CA ASN A 745 45.76 -4.09 -10.21
C ASN A 745 46.29 -4.74 -11.49
N LEU A 746 47.39 -5.50 -11.39
CA LEU A 746 47.93 -6.28 -12.51
C LEU A 746 47.22 -7.63 -12.57
N HIS A 747 46.16 -7.71 -13.36
CA HIS A 747 45.52 -8.99 -13.66
C HIS A 747 46.39 -9.80 -14.62
N VAL A 748 46.94 -10.90 -14.12
CA VAL A 748 47.56 -11.93 -14.95
C VAL A 748 46.45 -12.82 -15.51
N HIS A 749 46.53 -13.15 -16.80
CA HIS A 749 45.54 -14.02 -17.44
C HIS A 749 45.38 -15.31 -16.63
N PRO A 750 44.15 -15.81 -16.36
CA PRO A 750 43.92 -16.97 -15.52
C PRO A 750 44.64 -18.23 -15.99
N ALA A 751 44.95 -18.34 -17.27
CA ALA A 751 45.77 -19.43 -17.82
C ALA A 751 47.26 -19.38 -17.42
N GLY A 752 47.68 -18.44 -16.56
CA GLY A 752 49.05 -18.34 -16.06
C GLY A 752 50.07 -18.24 -17.20
N GLY A 753 51.05 -19.15 -17.21
CA GLY A 753 52.02 -19.27 -18.30
C GLY A 753 51.57 -20.12 -19.49
N ASN A 754 50.38 -20.72 -19.49
CA ASN A 754 49.94 -21.65 -20.54
C ASN A 754 49.49 -20.91 -21.81
N GLU A 755 50.39 -20.79 -22.78
CA GLU A 755 50.17 -20.03 -24.02
C GLU A 755 49.07 -20.61 -24.90
N ALA A 756 48.88 -21.93 -24.87
CA ALA A 756 47.87 -22.60 -25.67
C ALA A 756 46.44 -22.17 -25.27
N ASN A 757 46.28 -21.74 -24.02
CA ASN A 757 45.03 -21.25 -23.45
C ASN A 757 45.01 -19.72 -23.28
N GLY A 758 45.84 -19.00 -24.04
CA GLY A 758 45.90 -17.53 -24.00
C GLY A 758 46.69 -16.96 -22.82
N GLY A 759 47.39 -17.80 -22.06
CA GLY A 759 48.30 -17.40 -20.99
C GLY A 759 49.52 -16.61 -21.48
N LEU A 760 50.30 -16.12 -20.53
CA LEU A 760 51.46 -15.29 -20.77
C LEU A 760 52.52 -16.06 -21.56
N ARG A 761 52.94 -15.46 -22.68
CA ARG A 761 54.01 -16.01 -23.49
C ARG A 761 55.37 -15.79 -22.84
N ASP A 762 56.28 -16.69 -23.13
CA ASP A 762 57.69 -16.48 -22.83
C ASP A 762 58.19 -15.16 -23.45
N GLY A 763 58.96 -14.40 -22.67
CA GLY A 763 59.49 -13.10 -23.09
C GLY A 763 58.49 -11.94 -23.01
N VAL A 764 57.28 -12.13 -22.46
CA VAL A 764 56.35 -11.01 -22.23
C VAL A 764 56.90 -10.09 -21.15
N GLN A 765 56.92 -8.79 -21.45
CA GLN A 765 57.60 -7.78 -20.64
C GLN A 765 56.63 -6.73 -20.13
N PHE A 766 56.87 -6.26 -18.91
CA PHE A 766 56.24 -5.04 -18.39
C PHE A 766 57.22 -4.26 -17.51
N SER A 767 56.85 -3.01 -17.23
CA SER A 767 57.65 -2.15 -16.36
C SER A 767 56.78 -1.40 -15.38
N ILE A 768 57.25 -1.30 -14.14
CA ILE A 768 56.66 -0.45 -13.12
C ILE A 768 57.60 0.73 -12.92
N THR A 769 57.06 1.95 -12.92
CA THR A 769 57.82 3.17 -12.70
C THR A 769 57.16 4.03 -11.63
N ASP A 770 57.95 4.59 -10.72
CA ASP A 770 57.49 5.60 -9.76
C ASP A 770 57.66 7.04 -10.32
N GLY A 771 57.96 7.15 -11.62
CA GLY A 771 58.28 8.40 -12.31
C GLY A 771 59.78 8.75 -12.29
N THR A 772 60.58 8.11 -11.43
CA THR A 772 62.03 8.34 -11.33
C THR A 772 62.87 7.08 -11.52
N THR A 773 62.37 5.93 -11.09
CA THR A 773 63.01 4.62 -11.18
C THR A 773 62.08 3.65 -11.89
N THR A 774 62.58 2.99 -12.93
CA THR A 774 61.81 1.97 -13.65
C THR A 774 62.35 0.58 -13.35
N ALA A 775 61.52 -0.26 -12.73
CA ALA A 775 61.76 -1.69 -12.61
C ALA A 775 61.15 -2.40 -13.84
N ARG A 776 61.96 -3.23 -14.52
CA ARG A 776 61.53 -3.99 -15.70
C ARG A 776 61.45 -5.47 -15.37
N PHE A 777 60.39 -6.13 -15.82
CA PHE A 777 60.08 -7.52 -15.55
C PHE A 777 59.78 -8.26 -16.85
N GLU A 778 60.19 -9.52 -16.90
CA GLU A 778 59.93 -10.42 -18.02
C GLU A 778 59.43 -11.75 -17.48
N PHE A 779 58.32 -12.21 -18.01
CA PHE A 779 57.83 -13.56 -17.78
C PHE A 779 58.68 -14.53 -18.59
N ASP A 780 59.28 -15.50 -17.91
CA ASP A 780 60.32 -16.35 -18.48
C ASP A 780 60.11 -17.84 -18.11
N LYS A 781 60.13 -18.69 -19.12
CA LYS A 781 59.98 -20.15 -19.04
C LYS A 781 61.29 -20.90 -19.18
N ASP A 782 62.22 -20.40 -19.99
CA ASP A 782 63.40 -21.16 -20.42
C ASP A 782 64.69 -20.78 -19.68
N GLY A 783 64.63 -19.73 -18.84
CA GLY A 783 65.76 -19.24 -18.06
C GLY A 783 66.57 -18.17 -18.78
N VAL A 784 66.16 -17.74 -19.96
CA VAL A 784 66.82 -16.71 -20.76
C VAL A 784 66.04 -15.40 -20.61
N VAL A 785 66.61 -14.45 -19.87
CA VAL A 785 66.01 -13.14 -19.61
C VAL A 785 66.75 -12.04 -20.36
N THR A 786 66.00 -11.11 -20.94
CA THR A 786 66.49 -9.91 -21.60
C THR A 786 67.39 -9.10 -20.64
N PRO A 787 68.60 -8.69 -21.05
CA PRO A 787 69.51 -7.96 -20.19
C PRO A 787 68.87 -6.70 -19.58
N GLY A 788 68.86 -6.62 -18.25
CA GLY A 788 68.25 -5.51 -17.49
C GLY A 788 66.81 -5.74 -17.04
N TYR A 789 66.21 -6.89 -17.39
CA TYR A 789 64.90 -7.32 -16.90
C TYR A 789 65.05 -8.28 -15.72
N ARG A 790 64.08 -8.23 -14.80
CA ARG A 790 63.97 -9.16 -13.68
C ARG A 790 63.07 -10.32 -14.10
N ARG A 791 63.55 -11.53 -13.90
CA ARG A 791 62.81 -12.77 -14.16
C ARG A 791 61.55 -12.86 -13.30
N ILE A 792 60.41 -13.13 -13.92
CA ILE A 792 59.25 -13.73 -13.26
C ILE A 792 59.09 -15.12 -13.86
N PHE A 793 59.39 -16.13 -13.06
CA PHE A 793 59.28 -17.50 -13.53
C PHE A 793 57.81 -17.85 -13.79
N ILE A 794 57.54 -18.34 -14.99
CA ILE A 794 56.26 -18.93 -15.36
C ILE A 794 56.51 -20.28 -16.00
N SER A 795 55.50 -21.14 -15.97
CA SER A 795 55.53 -22.41 -16.69
C SER A 795 54.17 -22.67 -17.35
N ASP A 796 54.16 -23.57 -18.34
CA ASP A 796 52.92 -23.99 -19.02
C ASP A 796 51.99 -24.83 -18.12
N VAL A 797 52.46 -25.24 -16.93
CA VAL A 797 51.72 -26.09 -15.99
C VAL A 797 51.17 -25.33 -14.77
N ASP A 798 51.51 -24.05 -14.59
CA ASP A 798 51.10 -23.24 -13.42
C ASP A 798 49.86 -22.35 -13.70
N GLY A 799 48.88 -22.86 -14.44
CA GLY A 799 47.59 -22.19 -14.71
C GLY A 799 46.46 -22.74 -13.84
#